data_AF-A0A2V2AYJ7-F1
#
_entry.id   AF-A0A2V2AYJ7-F1
#
_cell.length_a   1.000
_cell.length_b   1.000
_cell.length_c   1.000
_cell.angle_alpha   90.00
_cell.angle_beta   90.00
_cell.angle_gamma   90.00
#
_symmetry.space_group_name_H-M   'P 1'
#
loop_
_entity.id
_entity.type
_entity.pdbx_description
1 polymer ?
#
loop_
_entity_poly.entity_id
_entity_poly.type
_entity_poly.pdbx_seq_one_letter_code
_entity_poly.pdbx_strand_id
1 'polypeptide(L)'
;MTAELVRGQNHPVSQSRVEIRVSAGTPVLALASLADEQGRFSGNGILAHPGARSLPGVESPAELADRHTFAVDLDEVAADVHRLGVLLVLPPGGPVRFGAVPASYVAVADPEGAELAGYTLTGLDAETAVVALELYRRQGAWKVRAVGQGYAEGLGALLTDGGLPAMAAAELAAAALGTIPRTAGADATLATMPTLVGDLRAPQTPAQAPAPTPEPPDPLPVSGHPYAGTPGPGDTPTAPPTISYAHPRRRRTSTEPPEPAPRAAAPQEPGQAPRPVAGDASGWSMEERLYNQVWGMFEDLARTVAAYRSAVEFADSRMDRELDEALSDPRHRLGGSGNAARDTARARREELVAQAQAVLDRDLAQLIAESEVVEPALPAAYARWDNPVWHGHRTPEESPLALRLGDLHLPERPDLRIPMLSRLPLERGLWIDNGRTGSEAAMTMDTDRLRRAAMDMAVTLAVRLLAVHPADRFSVHVIDAAGAGSASLAPLVRAGVLAGPPAAGAAGVTQTLAGLTRRVDLVQMALRAGAPEDLPPDVDTADQLLIVHDFPHGFDDRAVTQLRYLADEGAAVGVHLLMVADRDEASAYGPLLDPLWRSLMRLSPVPDNHLADPWVHHAWTFEPDLPPQGSRVLDQALERVMEARRTTRP
;
A
#
# COMPACT_ATOMS: atom_id res chain seq x y z
N MET A 1 20.14 -15.69 6.52
CA MET A 1 19.45 -14.40 6.47
C MET A 1 18.56 -14.42 5.26
N THR A 2 17.26 -14.23 5.45
CA THR A 2 16.27 -14.20 4.38
C THR A 2 16.37 -12.86 3.64
N ALA A 3 16.41 -12.89 2.32
CA ALA A 3 16.41 -11.67 1.52
C ALA A 3 14.98 -11.20 1.23
N GLU A 4 14.57 -10.06 1.77
CA GLU A 4 13.31 -9.43 1.37
C GLU A 4 13.50 -8.73 0.02
N LEU A 5 12.70 -9.11 -0.96
CA LEU A 5 12.77 -8.63 -2.34
C LEU A 5 11.74 -7.53 -2.56
N VAL A 6 12.10 -6.54 -3.38
CA VAL A 6 11.15 -5.58 -3.96
C VAL A 6 10.89 -5.90 -5.44
N ARG A 7 9.80 -5.37 -5.99
CA ARG A 7 9.40 -5.63 -7.38
C ARG A 7 10.57 -5.39 -8.36
N GLY A 8 10.89 -6.40 -9.16
CA GLY A 8 11.97 -6.39 -10.13
C GLY A 8 13.33 -6.88 -9.61
N GLN A 9 13.52 -7.00 -8.30
CA GLN A 9 14.76 -7.48 -7.69
C GLN A 9 14.96 -8.98 -7.90
N ASN A 10 16.22 -9.40 -8.02
CA ASN A 10 16.61 -10.79 -8.20
C ASN A 10 17.47 -11.27 -7.03
N HIS A 11 17.36 -12.55 -6.67
CA HIS A 11 18.20 -13.18 -5.65
C HIS A 11 18.66 -14.58 -6.12
N PRO A 12 19.92 -14.99 -5.87
CA PRO A 12 20.37 -16.34 -6.22
C PRO A 12 19.62 -17.43 -5.46
N VAL A 13 19.37 -18.55 -6.12
CA VAL A 13 18.85 -19.78 -5.50
C VAL A 13 19.93 -20.84 -5.62
N SER A 14 20.52 -21.23 -4.49
CA SER A 14 21.68 -22.12 -4.43
C SER A 14 21.31 -23.59 -4.23
N GLN A 15 20.06 -23.84 -3.85
CA GLN A 15 19.49 -25.16 -3.59
C GLN A 15 18.86 -25.72 -4.87
N SER A 16 18.99 -27.02 -5.10
CA SER A 16 18.29 -27.71 -6.19
C SER A 16 16.81 -27.95 -5.86
N ARG A 17 16.47 -28.14 -4.59
CA ARG A 17 15.09 -28.27 -4.11
C ARG A 17 14.69 -27.06 -3.28
N VAL A 18 13.55 -26.48 -3.60
CA VAL A 18 12.98 -25.35 -2.87
C VAL A 18 11.49 -25.51 -2.66
N GLU A 19 10.98 -24.90 -1.60
CA GLU A 19 9.56 -24.73 -1.37
C GLU A 19 9.14 -23.29 -1.66
N ILE A 20 8.10 -23.09 -2.47
CA ILE A 20 7.50 -21.76 -2.61
C ILE A 20 6.26 -21.70 -1.75
N ARG A 21 6.23 -20.79 -0.77
CA ARG A 21 5.13 -20.59 0.17
C ARG A 21 4.37 -19.34 -0.20
N VAL A 22 3.05 -19.42 -0.27
CA VAL A 22 2.15 -18.27 -0.49
C VAL A 22 1.29 -18.10 0.75
N SER A 23 1.15 -16.86 1.20
CA SER A 23 0.22 -16.44 2.26
C SER A 23 -0.60 -15.25 1.73
N ALA A 24 -1.89 -15.45 1.51
CA ALA A 24 -2.83 -14.42 1.04
C ALA A 24 -3.87 -14.11 2.13
N GLY A 25 -4.42 -12.89 2.14
CA GLY A 25 -5.48 -12.51 3.10
C GLY A 25 -6.88 -13.05 2.77
N THR A 26 -7.02 -13.75 1.64
CA THR A 26 -8.25 -14.39 1.16
C THR A 26 -7.90 -15.70 0.49
N PRO A 27 -8.82 -16.68 0.36
CA PRO A 27 -8.60 -17.84 -0.49
C PRO A 27 -8.29 -17.43 -1.93
N VAL A 28 -7.12 -17.85 -2.43
CA VAL A 28 -6.65 -17.63 -3.81
C VAL A 28 -6.37 -18.96 -4.49
N LEU A 29 -6.47 -18.98 -5.82
CA LEU A 29 -5.99 -20.07 -6.63
C LEU A 29 -4.51 -19.80 -6.96
N ALA A 30 -3.62 -20.59 -6.40
CA ALA A 30 -2.18 -20.51 -6.68
C ALA A 30 -1.79 -21.54 -7.74
N LEU A 31 -1.16 -21.09 -8.82
CA LEU A 31 -0.80 -21.89 -9.99
C LEU A 31 0.71 -21.77 -10.27
N ALA A 32 1.30 -22.78 -10.91
CA ALA A 32 2.67 -22.71 -11.40
C ALA A 32 2.69 -22.80 -12.93
N SER A 33 3.56 -22.03 -13.59
CA SER A 33 3.68 -22.00 -15.05
C SER A 33 5.12 -22.19 -15.51
N LEU A 34 5.33 -22.77 -16.69
CA LEU A 34 6.65 -22.98 -17.28
C LEU A 34 6.76 -22.24 -18.61
N ALA A 35 7.86 -21.51 -18.79
CA ALA A 35 8.14 -20.72 -19.99
C ALA A 35 9.60 -20.78 -20.44
N ASP A 36 9.82 -20.45 -21.71
CA ASP A 36 11.15 -20.35 -22.32
C ASP A 36 11.91 -19.07 -21.88
N GLU A 37 13.10 -18.85 -22.44
CA GLU A 37 13.95 -17.70 -22.09
C GLU A 37 13.28 -16.36 -22.41
N GLN A 38 12.43 -16.33 -23.44
CA GLN A 38 11.66 -15.17 -23.89
C GLN A 38 10.36 -14.97 -23.10
N GLY A 39 10.06 -15.85 -22.13
CA GLY A 39 8.82 -15.79 -21.34
C GLY A 39 7.60 -16.28 -22.11
N ARG A 40 7.80 -17.07 -23.18
CA ARG A 40 6.71 -17.70 -23.91
C ARG A 40 6.38 -19.06 -23.31
N PHE A 41 5.09 -19.36 -23.18
CA PHE A 41 4.63 -20.70 -22.84
C PHE A 41 4.87 -21.65 -24.02
N SER A 42 5.68 -22.69 -23.80
CA SER A 42 6.08 -23.63 -24.85
C SER A 42 5.67 -25.07 -24.50
N GLY A 43 4.94 -25.74 -25.40
CA GLY A 43 4.61 -27.17 -25.29
C GLY A 43 3.23 -27.48 -24.68
N ASN A 44 3.02 -28.76 -24.33
CA ASN A 44 1.86 -29.24 -23.56
C ASN A 44 2.24 -29.32 -22.08
N GLY A 45 1.34 -28.97 -21.15
CA GLY A 45 1.65 -28.95 -19.72
C GLY A 45 2.41 -27.68 -19.29
N ILE A 46 1.86 -26.52 -19.66
CA ILE A 46 2.47 -25.19 -19.39
C ILE A 46 2.02 -24.58 -18.07
N LEU A 47 0.98 -25.15 -17.44
CA LEU A 47 0.33 -24.62 -16.26
C LEU A 47 -0.07 -25.77 -15.34
N ALA A 48 0.47 -25.78 -14.14
CA ALA A 48 0.08 -26.66 -13.05
C ALA A 48 -1.12 -26.02 -12.34
N HIS A 49 -2.21 -26.77 -12.21
CA HIS A 49 -3.44 -26.32 -11.55
C HIS A 49 -4.11 -27.49 -10.83
N PRO A 50 -5.15 -27.28 -10.00
CA PRO A 50 -5.75 -28.35 -9.20
C PRO A 50 -6.24 -29.59 -9.97
N GLY A 51 -6.56 -29.45 -11.27
CA GLY A 51 -6.94 -30.54 -12.17
C GLY A 51 -5.79 -31.22 -12.91
N ALA A 52 -4.61 -30.60 -12.96
CA ALA A 52 -3.38 -31.13 -13.56
C ALA A 52 -2.18 -30.64 -12.74
N ARG A 53 -1.92 -31.33 -11.62
CA ARG A 53 -1.14 -30.81 -10.49
C ARG A 53 0.37 -30.92 -10.64
N SER A 54 0.85 -31.73 -11.59
CA SER A 54 2.27 -32.01 -11.72
C SER A 54 2.76 -31.56 -13.09
N LEU A 55 3.80 -30.73 -13.06
CA LEU A 55 4.69 -30.51 -14.20
C LEU A 55 6.08 -31.07 -13.83
N PRO A 56 6.96 -31.34 -14.80
CA PRO A 56 8.32 -31.78 -14.51
C PRO A 56 9.02 -30.81 -13.54
N GLY A 57 9.37 -31.29 -12.34
CA GLY A 57 10.03 -30.51 -11.30
C GLY A 57 9.14 -29.56 -10.48
N VAL A 58 7.82 -29.54 -10.64
CA VAL A 58 6.93 -28.73 -9.78
C VAL A 58 5.59 -29.41 -9.48
N GLU A 59 5.24 -29.43 -8.20
CA GLU A 59 3.91 -29.85 -7.72
C GLU A 59 3.09 -28.65 -7.26
N SER A 60 1.90 -28.50 -7.84
CA SER A 60 0.95 -27.44 -7.53
C SER A 60 0.00 -27.84 -6.38
N PRO A 61 -0.40 -26.87 -5.54
CA PRO A 61 -1.42 -27.04 -4.52
C PRO A 61 -2.74 -27.63 -5.06
N ALA A 62 -3.43 -28.35 -4.19
CA ALA A 62 -4.60 -29.15 -4.50
C ALA A 62 -5.92 -28.38 -4.47
N GLU A 63 -5.98 -27.27 -3.74
CA GLU A 63 -7.23 -26.67 -3.26
C GLU A 63 -7.14 -25.13 -3.24
N LEU A 64 -8.28 -24.47 -3.11
CA LEU A 64 -8.37 -23.04 -2.88
C LEU A 64 -8.12 -22.75 -1.39
N ALA A 65 -7.12 -21.94 -1.08
CA ALA A 65 -6.74 -21.65 0.31
C ALA A 65 -6.09 -20.26 0.42
N ASP A 66 -6.00 -19.77 1.65
CA ASP A 66 -5.23 -18.57 2.01
C ASP A 66 -3.73 -18.87 2.14
N ARG A 67 -3.35 -20.15 2.28
CA ARG A 67 -1.95 -20.60 2.33
C ARG A 67 -1.67 -21.73 1.35
N HIS A 68 -0.56 -21.62 0.63
CA HIS A 68 -0.14 -22.63 -0.35
C HIS A 68 1.35 -22.95 -0.22
N THR A 69 1.72 -24.18 -0.58
CA THR A 69 3.12 -24.60 -0.70
C THR A 69 3.31 -25.34 -2.02
N PHE A 70 4.30 -24.93 -2.80
CA PHE A 70 4.76 -25.60 -4.01
C PHE A 70 6.07 -26.30 -3.71
N ALA A 71 6.16 -27.60 -3.98
CA ALA A 71 7.42 -28.33 -3.98
C ALA A 71 8.06 -28.20 -5.37
N VAL A 72 9.30 -27.69 -5.43
CA VAL A 72 10.03 -27.48 -6.68
C VAL A 72 11.37 -28.21 -6.64
N ASP A 73 11.59 -29.10 -7.61
CA ASP A 73 12.89 -29.71 -7.89
C ASP A 73 13.44 -29.14 -9.20
N LEU A 74 14.38 -28.20 -9.06
CA LEU A 74 14.98 -27.44 -10.16
C LEU A 74 15.88 -28.29 -11.07
N ASP A 75 16.31 -29.47 -10.60
CA ASP A 75 17.09 -30.42 -11.40
C ASP A 75 16.19 -31.28 -12.31
N GLU A 76 14.91 -31.42 -11.97
CA GLU A 76 13.90 -32.13 -12.78
C GLU A 76 13.18 -31.22 -13.79
N VAL A 77 13.40 -29.90 -13.71
CA VAL A 77 12.90 -28.95 -14.70
C VAL A 77 13.64 -29.16 -16.04
N ALA A 78 12.88 -29.36 -17.12
CA ALA A 78 13.42 -29.64 -18.44
C ALA A 78 14.35 -28.51 -18.94
N ALA A 79 15.38 -28.88 -19.71
CA ALA A 79 16.45 -27.95 -20.11
C ALA A 79 16.00 -26.81 -21.04
N ASP A 80 14.87 -26.98 -21.72
CA ASP A 80 14.22 -25.96 -22.56
C ASP A 80 13.38 -24.96 -21.76
N VAL A 81 13.04 -25.27 -20.50
CA VAL A 81 12.37 -24.36 -19.58
C VAL A 81 13.40 -23.45 -18.89
N HIS A 82 13.18 -22.15 -19.01
CA HIS A 82 14.07 -21.13 -18.45
C HIS A 82 13.41 -20.32 -17.35
N ARG A 83 12.07 -20.38 -17.22
CA ARG A 83 11.30 -19.64 -16.23
C ARG A 83 10.19 -20.51 -15.66
N LEU A 84 10.05 -20.49 -14.34
CA LEU A 84 8.94 -21.05 -13.58
C LEU A 84 8.24 -19.89 -12.86
N GLY A 85 7.01 -19.57 -13.25
CA GLY A 85 6.24 -18.47 -12.67
C GLY A 85 5.20 -18.96 -11.68
N VAL A 86 5.08 -18.30 -10.53
CA VAL A 86 3.99 -18.52 -9.56
C VAL A 86 2.91 -17.48 -9.80
N LEU A 87 1.70 -17.95 -10.12
CA LEU A 87 0.56 -17.13 -10.46
C LEU A 87 -0.48 -17.20 -9.33
N LEU A 88 -1.03 -16.06 -8.93
CA LEU A 88 -2.16 -16.01 -8.00
C LEU A 88 -3.39 -15.48 -8.73
N VAL A 89 -4.52 -16.15 -8.57
CA VAL A 89 -5.77 -15.81 -9.25
C VAL A 89 -6.90 -15.76 -8.23
N LEU A 90 -7.71 -14.70 -8.28
CA LEU A 90 -8.91 -14.60 -7.45
C LEU A 90 -10.00 -15.56 -7.98
N PRO A 91 -10.62 -16.37 -7.12
CA PRO A 91 -11.63 -17.31 -7.52
C PRO A 91 -12.95 -16.60 -7.91
N PRO A 92 -13.73 -17.15 -8.86
CA PRO A 92 -15.07 -16.65 -9.13
C PRO A 92 -15.95 -16.77 -7.88
N GLY A 93 -16.64 -15.69 -7.49
CA GLY A 93 -17.44 -15.63 -6.26
C GLY A 93 -16.65 -15.24 -5.00
N GLY A 94 -15.34 -15.02 -5.12
CA GLY A 94 -14.51 -14.37 -4.09
C GLY A 94 -14.39 -12.86 -4.33
N PRO A 95 -13.38 -12.20 -3.72
CA PRO A 95 -13.11 -10.78 -3.93
C PRO A 95 -12.93 -10.43 -5.42
N VAL A 96 -13.43 -9.26 -5.81
CA VAL A 96 -13.52 -8.86 -7.23
C VAL A 96 -12.18 -8.39 -7.79
N ARG A 97 -11.24 -7.96 -6.95
CA ARG A 97 -9.94 -7.41 -7.35
C ARG A 97 -8.89 -7.51 -6.23
N PHE A 98 -7.61 -7.58 -6.57
CA PHE A 98 -6.51 -7.70 -5.60
C PHE A 98 -6.33 -6.45 -4.73
N GLY A 99 -6.72 -5.26 -5.20
CA GLY A 99 -6.71 -4.03 -4.39
C GLY A 99 -7.73 -3.99 -3.27
N ALA A 100 -8.66 -4.95 -3.21
CA ALA A 100 -9.67 -5.06 -2.16
C ALA A 100 -9.33 -6.13 -1.10
N VAL A 101 -8.13 -6.71 -1.15
CA VAL A 101 -7.70 -7.77 -0.23
C VAL A 101 -6.31 -7.45 0.36
N PRO A 102 -5.97 -7.96 1.54
CA PRO A 102 -4.63 -7.77 2.10
C PRO A 102 -3.54 -8.27 1.16
N ALA A 103 -2.39 -7.59 1.15
CA ALA A 103 -1.26 -7.92 0.29
C ALA A 103 -0.79 -9.37 0.52
N SER A 104 -0.71 -10.14 -0.57
CA SER A 104 -0.18 -11.50 -0.53
C SER A 104 1.33 -11.47 -0.31
N TYR A 105 1.83 -12.39 0.50
CA TYR A 105 3.26 -12.65 0.69
C TYR A 105 3.65 -13.96 0.00
N VAL A 106 4.78 -13.98 -0.69
CA VAL A 106 5.34 -15.19 -1.29
C VAL A 106 6.80 -15.32 -0.89
N ALA A 107 7.20 -16.50 -0.40
CA ALA A 107 8.56 -16.81 -0.01
C ALA A 107 9.09 -18.04 -0.73
N VAL A 108 10.38 -18.03 -1.05
CA VAL A 108 11.14 -19.21 -1.45
C VAL A 108 11.93 -19.67 -0.24
N ALA A 109 11.72 -20.90 0.19
CA ALA A 109 12.39 -21.53 1.33
C ALA A 109 13.16 -22.77 0.90
N ASP A 110 14.13 -23.18 1.71
CA ASP A 110 14.72 -24.52 1.60
C ASP A 110 13.76 -25.61 2.14
N PRO A 111 14.02 -26.90 1.87
CA PRO A 111 13.19 -28.01 2.35
C PRO A 111 13.14 -28.12 3.88
N GLU A 112 14.14 -27.58 4.58
CA GLU A 112 14.19 -27.49 6.04
C GLU A 112 13.33 -26.34 6.60
N GLY A 113 12.83 -25.47 5.72
CA GLY A 113 11.86 -24.43 5.99
C GLY A 113 12.43 -23.05 6.27
N ALA A 114 13.74 -22.85 6.10
CA ALA A 114 14.37 -21.54 6.21
C ALA A 114 14.14 -20.72 4.93
N GLU A 115 13.63 -19.50 5.09
CA GLU A 115 13.35 -18.63 3.95
C GLU A 115 14.64 -18.09 3.33
N LEU A 116 14.79 -18.30 2.02
CA LEU A 116 15.89 -17.82 1.20
C LEU A 116 15.59 -16.41 0.68
N ALA A 117 14.36 -16.20 0.21
CA ALA A 117 13.88 -14.90 -0.24
C ALA A 117 12.38 -14.74 -0.04
N GLY A 118 11.92 -13.54 0.27
CA GLY A 118 10.52 -13.19 0.50
C GLY A 118 10.08 -12.01 -0.37
N TYR A 119 8.80 -11.93 -0.74
CA TYR A 119 8.24 -10.82 -1.51
C TYR A 119 6.78 -10.55 -1.12
N THR A 120 6.48 -9.30 -0.75
CA THR A 120 5.12 -8.83 -0.50
C THR A 120 4.56 -8.14 -1.74
N LEU A 121 3.44 -8.65 -2.26
CA LEU A 121 2.76 -8.12 -3.45
C LEU A 121 2.00 -6.83 -3.10
N THR A 122 2.65 -5.68 -3.32
CA THR A 122 2.07 -4.34 -3.13
C THR A 122 1.77 -3.68 -4.48
N GLY A 123 0.87 -2.69 -4.49
CA GLY A 123 0.56 -1.91 -5.69
C GLY A 123 -0.37 -2.59 -6.72
N LEU A 124 -1.17 -3.56 -6.29
CA LEU A 124 -2.28 -4.13 -7.08
C LEU A 124 -3.57 -3.34 -6.77
N ASP A 125 -4.39 -3.09 -7.78
CA ASP A 125 -5.72 -2.49 -7.69
C ASP A 125 -6.76 -3.36 -8.42
N ALA A 126 -7.01 -3.11 -9.70
CA ALA A 126 -8.11 -3.72 -10.48
C ALA A 126 -7.83 -5.17 -10.93
N GLU A 127 -6.67 -5.72 -10.58
CA GLU A 127 -6.21 -7.00 -11.11
C GLU A 127 -6.88 -8.20 -10.46
N THR A 128 -7.14 -9.23 -11.26
CA THR A 128 -7.76 -10.50 -10.83
C THR A 128 -6.84 -11.70 -10.98
N ALA A 129 -5.72 -11.53 -11.71
CA ALA A 129 -4.61 -12.46 -11.78
C ALA A 129 -3.28 -11.70 -11.63
N VAL A 130 -2.28 -12.32 -11.01
CA VAL A 130 -0.95 -11.72 -10.83
C VAL A 130 0.16 -12.76 -11.00
N VAL A 131 1.24 -12.38 -11.67
CA VAL A 131 2.52 -13.09 -11.61
C VAL A 131 3.24 -12.62 -10.34
N ALA A 132 3.28 -13.45 -9.30
CA ALA A 132 3.83 -13.09 -8.01
C ALA A 132 5.36 -13.03 -8.06
N LEU A 133 5.99 -14.15 -8.43
CA LEU A 133 7.43 -14.28 -8.60
C LEU A 133 7.74 -15.26 -9.75
N GLU A 134 8.97 -15.18 -10.26
CA GLU A 134 9.52 -16.16 -11.21
C GLU A 134 10.85 -16.72 -10.70
N LEU A 135 11.03 -18.04 -10.77
CA LEU A 135 12.35 -18.66 -10.76
C LEU A 135 12.84 -18.70 -12.19
N TYR A 136 14.03 -18.18 -12.48
CA TYR A 136 14.58 -18.16 -13.83
C TYR A 136 16.03 -18.63 -13.85
N ARG A 137 16.40 -19.30 -14.95
CA ARG A 137 17.72 -19.84 -15.17
C ARG A 137 18.54 -18.89 -16.04
N ARG A 138 19.72 -18.49 -15.58
CA ARG A 138 20.67 -17.67 -16.34
C ARG A 138 22.08 -18.26 -16.21
N GLN A 139 22.70 -18.56 -17.34
CA GLN A 139 24.05 -19.17 -17.39
C GLN A 139 24.15 -20.46 -16.55
N GLY A 140 23.11 -21.28 -16.56
CA GLY A 140 23.08 -22.56 -15.84
C GLY A 140 22.68 -22.47 -14.36
N ALA A 141 22.63 -21.28 -13.76
CA ALA A 141 22.23 -21.07 -12.36
C ALA A 141 20.80 -20.52 -12.25
N TRP A 142 20.09 -20.95 -11.20
CA TRP A 142 18.73 -20.48 -10.89
C TRP A 142 18.76 -19.23 -10.01
N LYS A 143 17.81 -18.34 -10.26
CA LYS A 143 17.57 -17.11 -9.50
C LYS A 143 16.08 -16.93 -9.31
N VAL A 144 15.68 -16.32 -8.20
CA VAL A 144 14.31 -15.84 -8.01
C VAL A 144 14.25 -14.37 -8.40
N ARG A 145 13.12 -13.94 -8.95
CA ARG A 145 12.77 -12.55 -9.21
C ARG A 145 11.38 -12.23 -8.68
N ALA A 146 11.27 -11.14 -7.94
CA ALA A 146 9.97 -10.57 -7.58
C ALA A 146 9.35 -9.87 -8.80
N VAL A 147 8.15 -10.27 -9.22
CA VAL A 147 7.53 -9.78 -10.46
C VAL A 147 6.39 -8.80 -10.20
N GLY A 148 5.41 -9.21 -9.39
CA GLY A 148 4.25 -8.38 -9.02
C GLY A 148 3.48 -7.79 -10.20
N GLN A 149 3.39 -8.49 -11.34
CA GLN A 149 2.68 -7.98 -12.51
C GLN A 149 1.24 -8.48 -12.52
N GLY A 150 0.30 -7.58 -12.31
CA GLY A 150 -1.12 -7.88 -12.31
C GLY A 150 -1.77 -7.76 -13.70
N TYR A 151 -2.91 -8.45 -13.85
CA TYR A 151 -3.77 -8.44 -15.04
C TYR A 151 -5.23 -8.22 -14.62
N ALA A 152 -5.80 -7.07 -15.01
CA ALA A 152 -7.21 -6.71 -14.80
C ALA A 152 -8.17 -7.67 -15.50
N GLU A 153 -7.84 -8.08 -16.72
CA GLU A 153 -8.61 -9.03 -17.53
C GLU A 153 -8.41 -10.50 -17.10
N GLY A 154 -7.67 -10.74 -16.01
CA GLY A 154 -7.54 -12.04 -15.36
C GLY A 154 -6.60 -13.03 -16.05
N LEU A 155 -6.73 -14.30 -15.68
CA LEU A 155 -5.80 -15.37 -16.09
C LEU A 155 -5.72 -15.55 -17.61
N GLY A 156 -6.81 -15.36 -18.34
CA GLY A 156 -6.82 -15.49 -19.81
C GLY A 156 -5.94 -14.44 -20.50
N ALA A 157 -5.95 -13.19 -20.01
CA ALA A 157 -5.08 -12.14 -20.54
C ALA A 157 -3.61 -12.37 -20.19
N LEU A 158 -3.33 -12.83 -18.96
CA LEU A 158 -1.98 -13.25 -18.54
C LEU A 158 -1.43 -14.34 -19.45
N LEU A 159 -2.24 -15.37 -19.71
CA LEU A 159 -1.85 -16.49 -20.58
C LEU A 159 -1.62 -16.03 -22.03
N THR A 160 -2.43 -15.09 -22.52
CA THR A 160 -2.28 -14.50 -23.87
C THR A 160 -0.99 -13.67 -23.98
N ASP A 161 -0.64 -12.91 -22.96
CA ASP A 161 0.59 -12.11 -22.90
C ASP A 161 1.85 -13.01 -22.98
N GLY A 162 1.82 -14.15 -22.28
CA GLY A 162 2.84 -15.20 -22.41
C GLY A 162 2.77 -16.00 -23.72
N GLY A 163 1.98 -15.58 -24.70
CA GLY A 163 2.05 -16.04 -26.09
C GLY A 163 1.09 -17.16 -26.48
N LEU A 164 0.14 -17.54 -25.63
CA LEU A 164 -0.92 -18.45 -26.02
C LEU A 164 -1.91 -17.77 -26.98
N PRO A 165 -2.42 -18.48 -27.99
CA PRO A 165 -3.56 -18.00 -28.77
C PRO A 165 -4.75 -17.74 -27.85
N ALA A 166 -5.47 -16.62 -28.04
CA ALA A 166 -6.55 -16.19 -27.15
C ALA A 166 -7.59 -17.29 -26.84
N MET A 167 -7.92 -18.13 -27.83
CA MET A 167 -8.86 -19.24 -27.65
C MET A 167 -8.31 -20.31 -26.70
N ALA A 168 -7.05 -20.71 -26.88
CA ALA A 168 -6.37 -21.69 -26.03
C ALA A 168 -6.14 -21.15 -24.61
N ALA A 169 -5.81 -19.85 -24.49
CA ALA A 169 -5.68 -19.17 -23.21
C ALA A 169 -7.01 -19.16 -22.43
N ALA A 170 -8.12 -18.88 -23.12
CA ALA A 170 -9.46 -18.89 -22.51
C ALA A 170 -9.87 -20.31 -22.07
N GLU A 171 -9.64 -21.32 -22.90
CA GLU A 171 -9.91 -22.72 -22.56
C GLU A 171 -9.11 -23.19 -21.33
N LEU A 172 -7.82 -22.87 -21.29
CA LEU A 172 -6.95 -23.24 -20.17
C LEU A 172 -7.32 -22.49 -18.88
N ALA A 173 -7.64 -21.20 -18.98
CA ALA A 173 -8.11 -20.42 -17.83
C ALA A 173 -9.44 -20.98 -17.28
N ALA A 174 -10.37 -21.34 -18.16
CA ALA A 174 -11.63 -21.97 -17.76
C ALA A 174 -11.42 -23.34 -17.13
N ALA A 175 -10.49 -24.15 -17.63
CA ALA A 175 -10.13 -25.44 -17.04
C ALA A 175 -9.51 -25.27 -15.64
N ALA A 176 -8.64 -24.28 -15.44
CA ALA A 176 -8.04 -23.99 -14.14
C ALA A 176 -9.11 -23.53 -13.12
N LEU A 177 -9.95 -22.57 -13.50
CA LEU A 177 -10.99 -22.01 -12.60
C LEU A 177 -12.17 -22.98 -12.38
N GLY A 178 -12.49 -23.83 -13.36
CA GLY A 178 -13.57 -24.82 -13.29
C GLY A 178 -13.29 -25.99 -12.35
N THR A 179 -12.05 -26.15 -11.88
CA THR A 179 -11.63 -27.21 -10.94
C THR A 179 -11.84 -26.83 -9.46
N ILE A 180 -12.27 -25.60 -9.18
CA ILE A 180 -12.62 -25.15 -7.83
C ILE A 180 -13.97 -25.78 -7.42
N PRO A 181 -14.08 -26.44 -6.25
CA PRO A 181 -15.36 -26.94 -5.76
C PRO A 181 -16.34 -25.77 -5.63
N ARG A 182 -17.45 -25.80 -6.36
CA ARG A 182 -18.54 -24.86 -6.12
C ARG A 182 -19.10 -25.18 -4.74
N THR A 183 -18.90 -24.30 -3.77
CA THR A 183 -19.65 -24.33 -2.51
C THR A 183 -21.14 -24.24 -2.85
N ALA A 184 -21.83 -25.38 -2.74
CA ALA A 184 -23.27 -25.44 -2.87
C ALA A 184 -23.88 -24.65 -1.70
N GLY A 185 -24.45 -23.48 -2.01
CA GLY A 185 -25.05 -22.61 -1.02
C GLY A 185 -25.73 -21.36 -1.61
N ALA A 186 -26.45 -21.51 -2.73
CA ALA A 186 -27.64 -20.74 -3.15
C ALA A 186 -27.85 -20.90 -4.67
N ASP A 187 -28.29 -22.08 -5.09
CA ASP A 187 -28.97 -22.22 -6.39
C ASP A 187 -30.32 -22.90 -6.09
N ALA A 188 -31.36 -22.07 -5.94
CA ALA A 188 -32.73 -22.54 -5.85
C ALA A 188 -33.15 -22.98 -7.25
N THR A 189 -33.07 -24.29 -7.48
CA THR A 189 -33.58 -24.97 -8.67
C THR A 189 -35.12 -24.95 -8.67
N LEU A 190 -35.72 -24.44 -9.74
CA LEU A 190 -37.08 -24.80 -10.14
C LEU A 190 -36.98 -25.78 -11.31
N ALA A 191 -36.89 -27.07 -10.98
CA ALA A 191 -37.28 -28.13 -11.89
C ALA A 191 -38.79 -28.35 -11.76
N THR A 192 -39.49 -28.08 -12.86
CA THR A 192 -40.69 -28.79 -13.36
C THR A 192 -41.82 -29.12 -12.37
N MET A 193 -42.92 -28.37 -12.46
CA MET A 193 -44.22 -28.73 -11.89
C MET A 193 -44.94 -29.81 -12.71
N PRO A 194 -45.75 -30.68 -12.07
CA PRO A 194 -46.47 -31.76 -12.74
C PRO A 194 -47.78 -31.28 -13.39
N THR A 195 -48.11 -31.93 -14.50
CA THR A 195 -49.35 -31.81 -15.29
C THR A 195 -50.60 -32.20 -14.50
N LEU A 196 -51.64 -31.37 -14.58
CA LEU A 196 -53.02 -31.74 -14.24
C LEU A 196 -53.89 -31.47 -15.48
N VAL A 197 -54.48 -32.53 -16.01
CA VAL A 197 -55.40 -32.52 -17.16
C VAL A 197 -56.81 -32.19 -16.65
N GLY A 198 -57.46 -31.21 -17.29
CA GLY A 198 -58.88 -30.90 -17.07
C GLY A 198 -59.36 -29.83 -18.04
N ASP A 199 -60.37 -30.18 -18.84
CA ASP A 199 -60.89 -29.51 -20.03
C ASP A 199 -61.25 -28.01 -19.88
N LEU A 200 -61.09 -27.24 -20.98
CA LEU A 200 -62.18 -26.58 -21.73
C LEU A 200 -61.67 -25.55 -22.77
N ARG A 201 -61.82 -25.91 -24.05
CA ARG A 201 -62.25 -25.12 -25.24
C ARG A 201 -61.57 -23.78 -25.62
N ALA A 202 -61.01 -23.79 -26.85
CA ALA A 202 -60.51 -22.64 -27.62
C ALA A 202 -61.60 -21.64 -28.08
N PRO A 203 -61.20 -20.45 -28.58
CA PRO A 203 -61.13 -20.29 -30.04
C PRO A 203 -59.97 -19.43 -30.60
N GLN A 204 -59.27 -20.05 -31.57
CA GLN A 204 -58.92 -19.61 -32.95
C GLN A 204 -58.28 -18.24 -33.29
N THR A 205 -57.25 -18.39 -34.14
CA THR A 205 -56.39 -17.51 -34.97
C THR A 205 -57.13 -16.54 -35.92
N PRO A 206 -56.46 -15.48 -36.46
CA PRO A 206 -55.67 -15.57 -37.72
C PRO A 206 -54.43 -14.60 -37.73
N ALA A 207 -53.45 -14.56 -38.63
CA ALA A 207 -52.93 -15.33 -39.75
C ALA A 207 -51.55 -14.73 -40.12
N GLN A 208 -50.80 -15.44 -40.95
CA GLN A 208 -49.39 -15.31 -41.33
C GLN A 208 -49.11 -14.22 -42.41
N ALA A 209 -47.91 -13.63 -42.44
CA ALA A 209 -47.22 -13.12 -43.66
C ALA A 209 -45.68 -13.07 -43.46
N PRO A 210 -44.85 -13.20 -44.53
CA PRO A 210 -43.50 -13.79 -44.48
C PRO A 210 -42.32 -12.79 -44.45
N ALA A 211 -41.14 -13.29 -44.06
CA ALA A 211 -39.86 -12.58 -43.97
C ALA A 211 -39.08 -12.50 -45.32
N PRO A 212 -38.25 -11.46 -45.55
CA PRO A 212 -37.29 -11.42 -46.65
C PRO A 212 -35.84 -11.76 -46.23
N THR A 213 -35.11 -12.32 -47.20
CA THR A 213 -33.71 -12.81 -47.23
C THR A 213 -32.66 -11.69 -47.11
N PRO A 214 -31.43 -11.93 -46.57
CA PRO A 214 -30.34 -10.96 -46.54
C PRO A 214 -29.41 -11.00 -47.78
N GLU A 215 -28.90 -9.83 -48.19
CA GLU A 215 -27.96 -9.57 -49.31
C GLU A 215 -26.57 -9.15 -48.76
N PRO A 216 -25.44 -9.47 -49.44
CA PRO A 216 -24.07 -9.31 -48.89
C PRO A 216 -23.45 -7.90 -49.09
N PRO A 217 -22.38 -7.55 -48.36
CA PRO A 217 -21.75 -6.21 -48.42
C PRO A 217 -20.64 -6.08 -49.47
N ASP A 218 -20.52 -4.87 -50.03
CA ASP A 218 -19.50 -4.42 -51.00
C ASP A 218 -18.14 -4.02 -50.38
N PRO A 219 -17.03 -4.07 -51.15
CA PRO A 219 -15.65 -3.87 -50.66
C PRO A 219 -15.14 -2.41 -50.75
N LEU A 220 -14.17 -2.06 -49.87
CA LEU A 220 -13.44 -0.79 -49.88
C LEU A 220 -12.08 -0.89 -50.62
N PRO A 221 -11.57 0.21 -51.24
CA PRO A 221 -10.47 0.18 -52.21
C PRO A 221 -9.05 0.30 -51.60
N VAL A 222 -8.08 -0.24 -52.34
CA VAL A 222 -6.63 -0.24 -52.08
C VAL A 222 -5.90 0.75 -53.00
N SER A 223 -4.91 1.47 -52.48
CA SER A 223 -3.74 2.04 -53.20
C SER A 223 -2.70 2.46 -52.14
N GLY A 224 -1.38 2.32 -52.22
CA GLY A 224 -0.43 1.91 -53.26
C GLY A 224 0.91 2.65 -53.00
N HIS A 225 1.95 1.91 -52.59
CA HIS A 225 3.37 2.26 -52.26
C HIS A 225 4.14 3.12 -53.32
N PRO A 226 5.42 3.60 -53.16
CA PRO A 226 6.56 2.98 -52.44
C PRO A 226 7.72 3.86 -51.85
N TYR A 227 8.71 3.14 -51.32
CA TYR A 227 9.99 3.52 -50.69
C TYR A 227 11.12 3.87 -51.70
N ALA A 228 12.00 4.83 -51.39
CA ALA A 228 13.37 4.97 -51.95
C ALA A 228 14.24 5.86 -51.01
N GLY A 229 15.53 5.54 -50.83
CA GLY A 229 16.37 6.10 -49.73
C GLY A 229 17.62 6.92 -50.08
N THR A 230 18.21 7.51 -49.00
CA THR A 230 19.60 7.99 -48.70
C THR A 230 20.20 9.24 -49.41
N PRO A 231 21.25 9.91 -48.85
CA PRO A 231 21.56 10.33 -47.45
C PRO A 231 22.14 11.80 -47.32
N GLY A 232 22.20 12.40 -46.12
CA GLY A 232 23.01 13.61 -45.84
C GLY A 232 22.70 14.34 -44.51
N PRO A 233 23.67 15.06 -43.87
CA PRO A 233 23.97 14.93 -42.43
C PRO A 233 23.63 16.13 -41.54
N GLY A 234 23.54 15.91 -40.21
CA GLY A 234 23.59 16.97 -39.19
C GLY A 234 22.92 16.63 -37.86
N ASP A 235 23.58 15.81 -37.04
CA ASP A 235 23.18 15.51 -35.65
C ASP A 235 23.52 16.66 -34.68
N THR A 236 22.54 17.05 -33.85
CA THR A 236 22.74 17.63 -32.52
C THR A 236 21.83 16.86 -31.55
N PRO A 237 22.32 16.30 -30.42
CA PRO A 237 21.50 15.47 -29.56
C PRO A 237 20.64 16.32 -28.60
N THR A 238 19.32 16.24 -28.79
CA THR A 238 18.28 16.66 -27.84
C THR A 238 17.95 15.53 -26.84
N ALA A 239 17.52 15.94 -25.64
CA ALA A 239 17.14 15.19 -24.43
C ALA A 239 16.36 13.86 -24.64
N PRO A 240 16.41 12.92 -23.65
CA PRO A 240 15.68 11.66 -23.74
C PRO A 240 14.16 11.85 -23.69
N PRO A 241 13.37 11.01 -24.37
CA PRO A 241 11.92 11.17 -24.48
C PRO A 241 11.20 10.75 -23.19
N THR A 242 10.33 11.62 -22.68
CA THR A 242 9.26 11.26 -21.74
C THR A 242 8.26 10.33 -22.43
N ILE A 243 7.97 9.19 -21.78
CA ILE A 243 7.02 8.19 -22.26
C ILE A 243 5.59 8.73 -22.13
N SER A 244 4.81 8.67 -23.22
CA SER A 244 3.39 9.01 -23.26
C SER A 244 2.55 7.74 -23.17
N TYR A 245 1.63 7.68 -22.19
CA TYR A 245 0.73 6.53 -21.96
C TYR A 245 -0.68 6.71 -22.56
N ALA A 246 -0.84 7.56 -23.58
CA ALA A 246 -2.11 7.68 -24.28
C ALA A 246 -2.26 6.58 -25.36
N HIS A 247 -3.12 5.59 -25.14
CA HIS A 247 -3.44 4.57 -26.15
C HIS A 247 -4.40 5.11 -27.23
N PRO A 248 -4.07 4.98 -28.53
CA PRO A 248 -4.90 5.47 -29.63
C PRO A 248 -5.93 4.41 -30.02
N ARG A 249 -7.05 4.33 -29.28
CA ARG A 249 -8.39 3.83 -29.69
C ARG A 249 -9.26 3.59 -28.44
N ARG A 250 -9.83 4.65 -27.88
CA ARG A 250 -10.92 4.56 -26.90
C ARG A 250 -12.15 5.26 -27.50
N ARG A 251 -13.12 4.47 -27.97
CA ARG A 251 -14.44 4.99 -28.34
C ARG A 251 -15.26 5.08 -27.04
N ARG A 252 -15.74 6.28 -26.71
CA ARG A 252 -16.69 6.49 -25.61
C ARG A 252 -18.02 5.83 -25.97
N THR A 253 -18.53 4.95 -25.11
CA THR A 253 -19.96 4.63 -25.04
C THR A 253 -20.55 5.44 -23.89
N SER A 254 -21.38 6.41 -24.23
CA SER A 254 -21.92 7.45 -23.35
C SER A 254 -23.31 7.11 -22.83
N THR A 255 -23.52 7.20 -21.52
CA THR A 255 -24.78 7.68 -20.89
C THR A 255 -24.51 8.08 -19.43
N GLU A 256 -23.84 9.21 -19.22
CA GLU A 256 -23.86 9.96 -17.95
C GLU A 256 -23.52 11.43 -18.24
N PRO A 257 -24.08 12.43 -17.52
CA PRO A 257 -23.79 13.85 -17.77
C PRO A 257 -22.33 14.16 -17.41
N PRO A 258 -21.59 14.92 -18.23
CA PRO A 258 -20.20 15.23 -17.93
C PRO A 258 -20.10 16.25 -16.79
N GLU A 259 -19.37 15.87 -15.74
CA GLU A 259 -18.86 16.76 -14.72
C GLU A 259 -17.97 17.86 -15.35
N PRO A 260 -17.96 19.11 -14.83
CA PRO A 260 -17.18 20.19 -15.43
C PRO A 260 -15.70 19.84 -15.51
N ALA A 261 -15.18 19.81 -16.75
CA ALA A 261 -13.77 19.55 -17.03
C ALA A 261 -12.86 20.52 -16.24
N PRO A 262 -11.70 20.07 -15.74
CA PRO A 262 -10.72 20.95 -15.13
C PRO A 262 -10.36 22.07 -16.11
N ARG A 263 -10.30 23.31 -15.61
CA ARG A 263 -9.89 24.47 -16.42
C ARG A 263 -8.54 24.16 -17.07
N ALA A 264 -8.50 24.20 -18.40
CA ALA A 264 -7.26 24.10 -19.15
C ALA A 264 -6.30 25.21 -18.69
N ALA A 265 -5.12 24.80 -18.22
CA ALA A 265 -4.03 25.72 -17.95
C ALA A 265 -3.66 26.48 -19.23
N ALA A 266 -3.21 27.73 -19.08
CA ALA A 266 -2.76 28.55 -20.20
C ALA A 266 -1.62 27.85 -20.97
N PRO A 267 -1.49 28.06 -22.30
CA PRO A 267 -0.42 27.45 -23.09
C PRO A 267 0.97 27.82 -22.52
N GLN A 268 1.79 26.81 -22.24
CA GLN A 268 3.15 26.98 -21.74
C GLN A 268 4.06 27.54 -22.84
N GLU A 269 4.93 28.48 -22.47
CA GLU A 269 5.99 28.97 -23.36
C GLU A 269 7.02 27.85 -23.59
N PRO A 270 7.45 27.60 -24.85
CA PRO A 270 8.39 26.53 -25.15
C PRO A 270 9.75 26.78 -24.48
N GLY A 271 10.16 25.87 -23.59
CA GLY A 271 11.46 25.87 -22.91
C GLY A 271 11.42 26.12 -21.40
N GLN A 272 10.26 26.39 -20.80
CA GLN A 272 10.10 26.44 -19.34
C GLN A 272 9.70 25.08 -18.77
N ALA A 273 10.34 24.69 -17.67
CA ALA A 273 9.91 23.53 -16.88
C ALA A 273 8.45 23.73 -16.44
N PRO A 274 7.61 22.68 -16.50
CA PRO A 274 6.21 22.79 -16.10
C PRO A 274 6.14 23.24 -14.63
N ARG A 275 5.33 24.26 -14.35
CA ARG A 275 5.07 24.69 -12.97
C ARG A 275 4.20 23.63 -12.30
N PRO A 276 4.57 23.14 -11.10
CA PRO A 276 3.75 22.17 -10.38
C PRO A 276 2.40 22.78 -10.04
N VAL A 277 1.36 21.95 -10.05
CA VAL A 277 -0.03 22.36 -9.74
C VAL A 277 -0.58 21.38 -8.70
N ALA A 278 -1.19 21.90 -7.64
CA ALA A 278 -1.79 21.05 -6.63
C ALA A 278 -2.95 20.22 -7.22
N GLY A 279 -2.92 18.92 -6.96
CA GLY A 279 -3.86 17.94 -7.49
C GLY A 279 -3.64 17.63 -8.97
N ASP A 280 -2.40 17.71 -9.47
CA ASP A 280 -2.04 17.31 -10.85
C ASP A 280 -1.90 15.78 -11.03
N ALA A 281 -1.75 15.04 -9.93
CA ALA A 281 -1.77 13.59 -9.93
C ALA A 281 -3.13 13.02 -10.39
N SER A 282 -3.15 11.74 -10.76
CA SER A 282 -4.38 11.02 -11.10
C SER A 282 -5.25 10.76 -9.87
N GLY A 283 -6.56 10.84 -10.02
CA GLY A 283 -7.53 10.57 -8.96
C GLY A 283 -8.93 11.01 -9.36
N TRP A 284 -9.94 10.46 -8.69
CA TRP A 284 -11.35 10.67 -8.99
C TRP A 284 -11.88 11.92 -8.29
N SER A 285 -11.35 12.23 -7.10
CA SER A 285 -11.65 13.46 -6.35
C SER A 285 -10.43 14.37 -6.24
N MET A 286 -10.62 15.63 -5.83
CA MET A 286 -9.49 16.51 -5.51
C MET A 286 -8.68 15.96 -4.34
N GLU A 287 -9.35 15.42 -3.33
CA GLU A 287 -8.71 14.83 -2.16
C GLU A 287 -7.80 13.65 -2.54
N GLU A 288 -8.28 12.74 -3.38
CA GLU A 288 -7.50 11.59 -3.84
C GLU A 288 -6.29 12.01 -4.69
N ARG A 289 -6.45 13.04 -5.53
CA ARG A 289 -5.34 13.60 -6.31
C ARG A 289 -4.26 14.20 -5.40
N LEU A 290 -4.65 14.96 -4.37
CA LEU A 290 -3.70 15.50 -3.39
C LEU A 290 -3.00 14.39 -2.60
N TYR A 291 -3.73 13.35 -2.19
CA TYR A 291 -3.15 12.18 -1.54
C TYR A 291 -2.10 11.50 -2.43
N ASN A 292 -2.45 11.23 -3.69
CA ASN A 292 -1.56 10.58 -4.65
C ASN A 292 -0.34 11.45 -5.00
N GLN A 293 -0.51 12.78 -5.03
CA GLN A 293 0.59 13.70 -5.25
C GLN A 293 1.59 13.69 -4.07
N VAL A 294 1.09 13.76 -2.83
CA VAL A 294 1.94 13.63 -1.62
C VAL A 294 2.68 12.29 -1.61
N TRP A 295 2.00 11.20 -1.98
CA TRP A 295 2.63 9.89 -2.11
C TRP A 295 3.73 9.87 -3.20
N GLY A 296 3.48 10.49 -4.35
CA GLY A 296 4.47 10.64 -5.42
C GLY A 296 5.71 11.42 -4.96
N MET A 297 5.52 12.53 -4.25
CA MET A 297 6.63 13.31 -3.68
C MET A 297 7.45 12.49 -2.68
N PHE A 298 6.81 11.66 -1.86
CA PHE A 298 7.49 10.76 -0.92
C PHE A 298 8.38 9.75 -1.66
N GLU A 299 7.83 9.09 -2.69
CA GLU A 299 8.56 8.12 -3.49
C GLU A 299 9.72 8.75 -4.27
N ASP A 300 9.48 9.91 -4.88
CA ASP A 300 10.48 10.63 -5.66
C ASP A 300 11.65 11.11 -4.79
N LEU A 301 11.38 11.60 -3.57
CA LEU A 301 12.42 11.95 -2.61
C LEU A 301 13.24 10.72 -2.19
N ALA A 302 12.58 9.60 -1.88
CA ALA A 302 13.25 8.33 -1.53
C ALA A 302 14.19 7.87 -2.66
N ARG A 303 13.68 7.88 -3.90
CA ARG A 303 14.41 7.44 -5.10
C ARG A 303 15.58 8.35 -5.44
N THR A 304 15.38 9.67 -5.35
CA THR A 304 16.42 10.67 -5.64
C THR A 304 17.58 10.56 -4.64
N VAL A 305 17.27 10.47 -3.34
CA VAL A 305 18.30 10.29 -2.31
C VAL A 305 19.00 8.94 -2.44
N ALA A 306 18.28 7.88 -2.78
CA ALA A 306 18.89 6.57 -3.04
C ALA A 306 19.88 6.63 -4.22
N ALA A 307 19.49 7.25 -5.33
CA ALA A 307 20.37 7.42 -6.49
C ALA A 307 21.64 8.22 -6.15
N TYR A 308 21.51 9.29 -5.36
CA TYR A 308 22.65 10.05 -4.86
C TYR A 308 23.57 9.20 -3.98
N ARG A 309 23.04 8.52 -2.95
CA ARG A 309 23.83 7.67 -2.04
C ARG A 309 24.57 6.56 -2.80
N SER A 310 23.90 5.88 -3.74
CA SER A 310 24.52 4.86 -4.58
C SER A 310 25.61 5.42 -5.50
N ALA A 311 25.44 6.64 -6.03
CA ALA A 311 26.48 7.28 -6.85
C ALA A 311 27.73 7.64 -6.02
N VAL A 312 27.55 8.10 -4.78
CA VAL A 312 28.65 8.34 -3.84
C VAL A 312 29.37 7.04 -3.50
N GLU A 313 28.63 5.98 -3.15
CA GLU A 313 29.20 4.66 -2.84
C GLU A 313 29.98 4.07 -4.05
N PHE A 314 29.47 4.27 -5.27
CA PHE A 314 30.18 3.89 -6.48
C PHE A 314 31.49 4.69 -6.68
N ALA A 315 31.47 5.99 -6.42
CA ALA A 315 32.65 6.84 -6.50
C ALA A 315 33.71 6.44 -5.45
N ASP A 316 33.29 6.12 -4.23
CA ASP A 316 34.14 5.59 -3.16
C ASP A 316 34.76 4.24 -3.56
N SER A 317 33.93 3.28 -3.97
CA SER A 317 34.37 1.94 -4.40
C SER A 317 35.32 1.99 -5.60
N ARG A 318 35.14 2.96 -6.49
CA ARG A 318 36.03 3.18 -7.63
C ARG A 318 37.37 3.76 -7.17
N MET A 319 37.35 4.74 -6.26
CA MET A 319 38.57 5.31 -5.69
C MET A 319 39.39 4.22 -4.99
N ASP A 320 38.76 3.39 -4.17
CA ASP A 320 39.44 2.31 -3.44
C ASP A 320 40.15 1.33 -4.39
N ARG A 321 39.49 0.95 -5.50
CA ARG A 321 40.10 0.12 -6.54
C ARG A 321 41.29 0.79 -7.22
N GLU A 322 41.15 2.07 -7.59
CA GLU A 322 42.24 2.85 -8.21
C GLU A 322 43.44 3.01 -7.22
N LEU A 323 43.17 3.14 -5.92
CA LEU A 323 44.20 3.19 -4.88
C LEU A 323 44.92 1.84 -4.70
N ASP A 324 44.17 0.74 -4.66
CA ASP A 324 44.73 -0.62 -4.56
C ASP A 324 45.61 -0.95 -5.77
N GLU A 325 45.15 -0.63 -6.98
CA GLU A 325 45.93 -0.76 -8.21
C GLU A 325 47.23 0.06 -8.14
N ALA A 326 47.15 1.32 -7.68
CA ALA A 326 48.32 2.17 -7.53
C ALA A 326 49.32 1.66 -6.46
N LEU A 327 48.84 0.93 -5.44
CA LEU A 327 49.65 0.36 -4.35
C LEU A 327 50.16 -1.06 -4.64
N SER A 328 49.66 -1.70 -5.69
CA SER A 328 50.05 -3.05 -6.11
C SER A 328 51.53 -3.12 -6.54
N ASP A 329 52.08 -2.06 -7.14
CA ASP A 329 53.51 -1.97 -7.51
C ASP A 329 54.37 -1.46 -6.32
N PRO A 330 55.33 -2.25 -5.79
CA PRO A 330 56.23 -1.82 -4.74
C PRO A 330 57.02 -0.54 -5.06
N ARG A 331 57.27 -0.24 -6.35
CA ARG A 331 58.01 0.96 -6.79
C ARG A 331 57.20 2.25 -6.63
N HIS A 332 55.88 2.15 -6.57
CA HIS A 332 54.96 3.29 -6.44
C HIS A 332 54.61 3.62 -4.97
N ARG A 333 55.10 2.83 -4.01
CA ARG A 333 54.84 3.03 -2.58
C ARG A 333 55.66 4.16 -1.95
N LEU A 334 56.83 4.49 -2.51
CA LEU A 334 57.79 5.43 -1.92
C LEU A 334 58.18 6.59 -2.85
N GLY A 335 57.57 6.72 -4.04
CA GLY A 335 57.93 7.71 -5.07
C GLY A 335 56.79 8.63 -5.50
N GLY A 336 57.12 9.79 -6.09
CA GLY A 336 56.17 10.85 -6.49
C GLY A 336 55.10 10.43 -7.53
N SER A 337 55.35 9.40 -8.34
CA SER A 337 54.35 8.86 -9.28
C SER A 337 53.16 8.21 -8.57
N GLY A 338 53.39 7.58 -7.40
CA GLY A 338 52.31 7.03 -6.57
C GLY A 338 51.44 8.13 -5.95
N ASN A 339 52.02 9.29 -5.62
CA ASN A 339 51.23 10.43 -5.13
C ASN A 339 50.33 11.01 -6.23
N ALA A 340 50.87 11.21 -7.44
CA ALA A 340 50.08 11.72 -8.57
C ALA A 340 48.89 10.80 -8.94
N ALA A 341 49.07 9.47 -8.87
CA ALA A 341 47.98 8.52 -9.10
C ALA A 341 46.88 8.60 -8.03
N ARG A 342 47.25 8.73 -6.74
CA ARG A 342 46.30 8.92 -5.63
C ARG A 342 45.55 10.23 -5.76
N ASP A 343 46.24 11.32 -6.10
CA ASP A 343 45.63 12.64 -6.29
C ASP A 343 44.64 12.61 -7.46
N THR A 344 44.98 11.91 -8.55
CA THR A 344 44.09 11.73 -9.69
C THR A 344 42.84 10.92 -9.32
N ALA A 345 42.98 9.83 -8.58
CA ALA A 345 41.86 9.01 -8.12
C ALA A 345 40.92 9.81 -7.20
N ARG A 346 41.47 10.61 -6.28
CA ARG A 346 40.71 11.51 -5.41
C ARG A 346 39.97 12.59 -6.22
N ALA A 347 40.63 13.23 -7.17
CA ALA A 347 40.00 14.24 -8.02
C ALA A 347 38.81 13.68 -8.83
N ARG A 348 38.94 12.46 -9.36
CA ARG A 348 37.83 11.78 -10.07
C ARG A 348 36.66 11.45 -9.15
N ARG A 349 36.94 10.98 -7.94
CA ARG A 349 35.91 10.75 -6.92
C ARG A 349 35.16 12.06 -6.64
N GLU A 350 35.89 13.14 -6.37
CA GLU A 350 35.30 14.46 -6.12
C GLU A 350 34.45 14.94 -7.29
N GLU A 351 34.90 14.74 -8.53
CA GLU A 351 34.13 15.07 -9.73
C GLU A 351 32.82 14.27 -9.82
N LEU A 352 32.87 12.95 -9.59
CA LEU A 352 31.67 12.10 -9.62
C LEU A 352 30.68 12.47 -8.52
N VAL A 353 31.16 12.73 -7.30
CA VAL A 353 30.32 13.17 -6.17
C VAL A 353 29.70 14.53 -6.47
N ALA A 354 30.46 15.47 -7.05
CA ALA A 354 29.93 16.79 -7.44
C ALA A 354 28.84 16.68 -8.53
N GLN A 355 29.00 15.78 -9.50
CA GLN A 355 27.98 15.51 -10.52
C GLN A 355 26.71 14.91 -9.89
N ALA A 356 26.86 13.95 -8.97
CA ALA A 356 25.74 13.36 -8.25
C ALA A 356 25.00 14.38 -7.38
N GLN A 357 25.74 15.26 -6.69
CA GLN A 357 25.17 16.34 -5.89
C GLN A 357 24.38 17.33 -6.76
N ALA A 358 24.91 17.71 -7.92
CA ALA A 358 24.20 18.62 -8.83
C ALA A 358 22.86 18.04 -9.34
N VAL A 359 22.79 16.71 -9.55
CA VAL A 359 21.55 16.01 -9.88
C VAL A 359 20.58 16.04 -8.69
N LEU A 360 21.06 15.69 -7.49
CA LEU A 360 20.27 15.75 -6.26
C LEU A 360 19.69 17.16 -6.03
N ASP A 361 20.51 18.20 -6.13
CA ASP A 361 20.09 19.59 -5.90
C ASP A 361 18.98 20.03 -6.86
N ARG A 362 19.08 19.64 -8.14
CA ARG A 362 18.06 19.92 -9.15
C ARG A 362 16.74 19.22 -8.81
N ASP A 363 16.80 17.95 -8.46
CA ASP A 363 15.61 17.14 -8.20
C ASP A 363 14.94 17.57 -6.87
N LEU A 364 15.74 17.93 -5.85
CA LEU A 364 15.25 18.55 -4.61
C LEU A 364 14.60 19.92 -4.86
N ALA A 365 15.16 20.74 -5.76
CA ALA A 365 14.55 22.04 -6.10
C ALA A 365 13.16 21.87 -6.74
N GLN A 366 12.98 20.83 -7.56
CA GLN A 366 11.66 20.48 -8.11
C GLN A 366 10.68 20.06 -6.99
N LEU A 367 11.09 19.16 -6.10
CA LEU A 367 10.25 18.69 -4.99
C LEU A 367 9.87 19.81 -4.02
N ILE A 368 10.79 20.75 -3.77
CA ILE A 368 10.50 21.95 -2.97
C ILE A 368 9.43 22.81 -3.65
N ALA A 369 9.57 23.07 -4.95
CA ALA A 369 8.58 23.84 -5.70
C ALA A 369 7.21 23.16 -5.72
N GLU A 370 7.18 21.82 -5.76
CA GLU A 370 5.94 21.05 -5.66
C GLU A 370 5.31 21.17 -4.26
N SER A 371 6.11 21.01 -3.21
CA SER A 371 5.66 21.18 -1.82
C SER A 371 5.07 22.56 -1.55
N GLU A 372 5.68 23.62 -2.09
CA GLU A 372 5.19 25.01 -1.96
C GLU A 372 3.80 25.23 -2.56
N VAL A 373 3.41 24.42 -3.56
CA VAL A 373 2.09 24.49 -4.20
C VAL A 373 1.11 23.53 -3.53
N VAL A 374 1.56 22.34 -3.15
CA VAL A 374 0.72 21.28 -2.57
C VAL A 374 0.32 21.60 -1.14
N GLU A 375 1.26 21.97 -0.27
CA GLU A 375 0.99 22.16 1.18
C GLU A 375 -0.14 23.17 1.46
N PRO A 376 -0.20 24.36 0.81
CA PRO A 376 -1.31 25.30 1.00
C PRO A 376 -2.66 24.80 0.48
N ALA A 377 -2.66 23.85 -0.45
CA ALA A 377 -3.88 23.29 -1.05
C ALA A 377 -4.42 22.07 -0.28
N LEU A 378 -3.68 21.56 0.70
CA LEU A 378 -4.09 20.40 1.49
C LEU A 378 -5.37 20.68 2.30
N PRO A 379 -6.36 19.77 2.28
CA PRO A 379 -7.53 19.87 3.16
C PRO A 379 -7.13 19.73 4.63
N ALA A 380 -8.00 20.13 5.56
CA ALA A 380 -7.71 20.08 6.99
C ALA A 380 -7.26 18.70 7.50
N ALA A 381 -7.71 17.60 6.89
CA ALA A 381 -7.25 16.26 7.21
C ALA A 381 -5.73 16.07 6.97
N TYR A 382 -5.18 16.70 5.93
CA TYR A 382 -3.81 16.53 5.45
C TYR A 382 -2.91 17.73 5.79
N ALA A 383 -3.50 18.88 6.11
CA ALA A 383 -2.77 20.12 6.34
C ALA A 383 -2.17 20.19 7.74
N ARG A 384 -0.99 20.81 7.90
CA ARG A 384 -0.41 21.12 9.22
C ARG A 384 -1.31 22.04 10.05
N TRP A 385 -1.11 22.07 11.35
CA TRP A 385 -1.90 22.96 12.24
C TRP A 385 -1.66 24.45 12.05
N ASP A 386 -0.56 24.86 11.43
CA ASP A 386 -0.28 26.24 11.03
C ASP A 386 -0.90 26.62 9.68
N ASN A 387 -1.51 25.67 8.97
CA ASN A 387 -2.14 25.94 7.68
C ASN A 387 -3.41 26.79 7.83
N PRO A 388 -3.60 27.84 7.01
CA PRO A 388 -4.78 28.70 7.06
C PRO A 388 -6.13 28.00 6.87
N VAL A 389 -6.15 26.77 6.31
CA VAL A 389 -7.38 25.97 6.15
C VAL A 389 -8.13 25.83 7.48
N TRP A 390 -7.43 25.75 8.61
CA TRP A 390 -8.01 25.64 9.95
C TRP A 390 -8.80 26.88 10.39
N HIS A 391 -8.61 28.05 9.78
CA HIS A 391 -9.41 29.25 10.08
C HIS A 391 -10.77 29.24 9.36
N GLY A 392 -10.84 28.66 8.17
CA GLY A 392 -12.07 28.53 7.37
C GLY A 392 -12.76 27.18 7.45
N HIS A 393 -12.15 26.20 8.14
CA HIS A 393 -12.61 24.82 8.19
C HIS A 393 -14.04 24.69 8.70
N ARG A 394 -14.86 23.91 8.00
CA ARG A 394 -16.20 23.50 8.39
C ARG A 394 -16.21 21.98 8.56
N THR A 395 -17.06 21.49 9.45
CA THR A 395 -17.27 20.05 9.61
C THR A 395 -17.67 19.45 8.25
N PRO A 396 -16.93 18.45 7.75
CA PRO A 396 -17.22 17.85 6.45
C PRO A 396 -18.46 16.97 6.51
N GLU A 397 -19.09 16.77 5.34
CA GLU A 397 -20.25 15.88 5.17
C GLU A 397 -19.83 14.41 4.99
N GLU A 398 -18.61 14.19 4.49
CA GLU A 398 -18.01 12.88 4.23
C GLU A 398 -16.80 12.65 5.15
N SER A 399 -16.52 11.39 5.45
CA SER A 399 -15.29 11.00 6.16
C SER A 399 -14.07 11.19 5.24
N PRO A 400 -12.91 11.58 5.78
CA PRO A 400 -11.73 11.81 4.96
C PRO A 400 -11.10 10.50 4.51
N LEU A 401 -10.42 10.54 3.36
CA LEU A 401 -9.70 9.39 2.82
C LEU A 401 -8.45 9.03 3.65
N ALA A 402 -7.82 10.03 4.26
CA ALA A 402 -6.58 9.86 5.03
C ALA A 402 -6.44 10.90 6.15
N LEU A 403 -5.41 10.75 6.97
CA LEU A 403 -5.08 11.63 8.09
C LEU A 403 -3.56 11.90 8.11
N ARG A 404 -3.15 13.15 8.30
CA ARG A 404 -1.75 13.48 8.61
C ARG A 404 -1.41 13.07 10.04
N LEU A 405 -0.39 12.23 10.18
CA LEU A 405 0.17 11.81 11.47
C LEU A 405 1.34 12.70 11.91
N GLY A 406 2.06 13.27 10.95
CA GLY A 406 3.24 14.11 11.14
C GLY A 406 3.94 14.37 9.81
N ASP A 407 5.23 14.66 9.88
CA ASP A 407 6.08 14.98 8.74
C ASP A 407 7.25 14.01 8.67
N LEU A 408 7.69 13.69 7.45
CA LEU A 408 8.87 12.89 7.17
C LEU A 408 9.91 13.74 6.45
N HIS A 409 11.16 13.64 6.87
CA HIS A 409 12.27 14.24 6.14
C HIS A 409 13.53 13.36 6.19
N LEU A 410 14.44 13.59 5.24
CA LEU A 410 15.74 12.92 5.18
C LEU A 410 16.87 13.88 5.59
N PRO A 411 18.00 13.36 6.12
CA PRO A 411 19.14 14.18 6.54
C PRO A 411 19.74 15.07 5.45
N GLU A 412 19.65 14.66 4.18
CA GLU A 412 20.13 15.41 3.02
C GLU A 412 19.42 16.76 2.85
N ARG A 413 18.14 16.83 3.26
CA ARG A 413 17.33 18.05 3.15
C ARG A 413 16.26 18.12 4.25
N PRO A 414 16.63 18.47 5.49
CA PRO A 414 15.69 18.52 6.62
C PRO A 414 14.55 19.53 6.44
N ASP A 415 14.76 20.57 5.64
CA ASP A 415 13.77 21.60 5.36
C ASP A 415 12.64 21.12 4.43
N LEU A 416 12.87 20.06 3.65
CA LEU A 416 11.85 19.46 2.78
C LEU A 416 11.07 18.40 3.57
N ARG A 417 9.91 18.80 4.08
CA ARG A 417 9.03 17.97 4.90
C ARG A 417 7.90 17.39 4.04
N ILE A 418 7.84 16.07 3.98
CA ILE A 418 6.78 15.33 3.28
C ILE A 418 5.68 14.95 4.29
N PRO A 419 4.41 15.27 4.06
CA PRO A 419 3.32 14.86 4.94
C PRO A 419 3.24 13.33 5.09
N MET A 420 3.28 12.82 6.32
CA MET A 420 2.99 11.41 6.61
C MET A 420 1.49 11.20 6.68
N LEU A 421 0.90 10.72 5.58
CA LEU A 421 -0.53 10.43 5.50
C LEU A 421 -0.79 8.95 5.77
N SER A 422 -1.75 8.65 6.65
CA SER A 422 -2.30 7.31 6.85
C SER A 422 -3.72 7.24 6.33
N ARG A 423 -4.05 6.23 5.53
CA ARG A 423 -5.44 6.00 5.08
C ARG A 423 -6.35 5.69 6.25
N LEU A 424 -7.63 6.03 6.07
CA LEU A 424 -8.73 5.65 6.95
C LEU A 424 -9.58 4.54 6.29
N PRO A 425 -10.07 3.55 7.05
CA PRO A 425 -9.84 3.33 8.49
C PRO A 425 -8.36 3.08 8.84
N LEU A 426 -7.94 3.41 10.07
CA LEU A 426 -6.58 3.11 10.54
C LEU A 426 -6.40 1.59 10.68
N GLU A 427 -5.98 0.94 9.60
CA GLU A 427 -5.78 -0.53 9.52
C GLU A 427 -4.79 -1.04 10.58
N ARG A 428 -3.79 -0.23 10.91
CA ARG A 428 -2.93 -0.44 12.07
C ARG A 428 -3.23 0.65 13.08
N GLY A 429 -3.52 0.24 14.31
CA GLY A 429 -3.57 1.18 15.43
C GLY A 429 -2.21 1.85 15.64
N LEU A 430 -2.18 2.88 16.48
CA LEU A 430 -0.99 3.70 16.72
C LEU A 430 -0.40 3.38 18.08
N TRP A 431 0.93 3.36 18.18
CA TRP A 431 1.68 3.33 19.43
C TRP A 431 2.56 4.57 19.50
N ILE A 432 2.19 5.53 20.35
CA ILE A 432 3.02 6.70 20.65
C ILE A 432 3.92 6.35 21.83
N ASP A 433 5.22 6.30 21.57
CA ASP A 433 6.22 5.98 22.58
C ASP A 433 6.33 7.12 23.61
N ASN A 434 6.22 6.81 24.90
CA ASN A 434 6.43 7.78 25.96
C ASN A 434 7.62 7.44 26.89
N GLY A 435 8.37 6.40 26.52
CA GLY A 435 9.64 6.00 27.14
C GLY A 435 10.84 6.67 26.49
N ARG A 436 12.03 6.51 27.10
CA ARG A 436 13.27 7.03 26.51
C ARG A 436 13.68 6.18 25.32
N THR A 437 13.28 6.60 24.12
CA THR A 437 13.78 5.98 22.88
C THR A 437 15.27 6.28 22.71
N GLY A 438 15.95 5.50 21.86
CA GLY A 438 17.37 5.72 21.54
C GLY A 438 17.67 7.00 20.75
N SER A 439 16.67 7.86 20.52
CA SER A 439 16.83 9.14 19.83
C SER A 439 17.52 10.17 20.72
N GLU A 440 18.45 10.95 20.15
CA GLU A 440 19.14 12.05 20.82
C GLU A 440 18.15 13.09 21.39
N ALA A 441 17.04 13.36 20.68
CA ALA A 441 15.99 14.27 21.13
C ALA A 441 15.25 13.72 22.37
N ALA A 442 14.95 12.42 22.40
CA ALA A 442 14.30 11.79 23.55
C ALA A 442 15.24 11.70 24.76
N MET A 443 16.53 11.42 24.54
CA MET A 443 17.54 11.31 25.59
C MET A 443 17.83 12.64 26.31
N THR A 444 17.67 13.76 25.62
CA THR A 444 17.91 15.10 26.17
C THR A 444 16.69 15.68 26.89
N MET A 445 15.50 15.10 26.68
CA MET A 445 14.27 15.52 27.35
C MET A 445 14.08 14.85 28.71
N ASP A 446 13.46 15.58 29.62
CA ASP A 446 12.98 15.04 30.89
C ASP A 446 11.83 14.05 30.65
N THR A 447 11.79 12.96 31.43
CA THR A 447 10.84 11.85 31.22
C THR A 447 9.40 12.31 31.35
N ASP A 448 9.09 13.18 32.31
CA ASP A 448 7.74 13.72 32.50
C ASP A 448 7.31 14.61 31.33
N ARG A 449 8.28 15.34 30.74
CA ARG A 449 8.04 16.18 29.56
C ARG A 449 7.78 15.32 28.32
N LEU A 450 8.47 14.20 28.18
CA LEU A 450 8.25 13.25 27.09
C LEU A 450 6.87 12.57 27.19
N ARG A 451 6.47 12.14 28.40
CA ARG A 451 5.13 11.61 28.64
C ARG A 451 4.04 12.61 28.31
N ARG A 452 4.21 13.87 28.71
CA ARG A 452 3.29 14.94 28.33
C ARG A 452 3.24 15.16 26.82
N ALA A 453 4.39 15.20 26.14
CA ALA A 453 4.44 15.37 24.69
C ALA A 453 3.72 14.22 23.95
N ALA A 454 3.88 12.98 24.41
CA ALA A 454 3.18 11.82 23.86
C ALA A 454 1.67 11.93 24.02
N MET A 455 1.20 12.37 25.18
CA MET A 455 -0.23 12.56 25.41
C MET A 455 -0.79 13.78 24.65
N ASP A 456 -0.02 14.86 24.53
CA ASP A 456 -0.39 16.04 23.73
C ASP A 456 -0.50 15.69 22.24
N MET A 457 0.38 14.82 21.73
CA MET A 457 0.29 14.28 20.37
C MET A 457 -0.97 13.42 20.18
N ALA A 458 -1.28 12.53 21.12
CA ALA A 458 -2.50 11.72 21.09
C ALA A 458 -3.77 12.58 21.05
N VAL A 459 -3.83 13.61 21.91
CA VAL A 459 -4.94 14.57 21.95
C VAL A 459 -5.03 15.34 20.64
N THR A 460 -3.91 15.77 20.09
CA THR A 460 -3.85 16.48 18.81
C THR A 460 -4.43 15.63 17.67
N LEU A 461 -4.04 14.36 17.57
CA LEU A 461 -4.59 13.43 16.57
C LEU A 461 -6.09 13.20 16.78
N ALA A 462 -6.54 13.05 18.03
CA ALA A 462 -7.95 12.89 18.36
C ALA A 462 -8.79 14.12 17.98
N VAL A 463 -8.30 15.33 18.24
CA VAL A 463 -8.97 16.57 17.83
C VAL A 463 -9.02 16.69 16.31
N ARG A 464 -7.93 16.33 15.61
CA ARG A 464 -7.92 16.31 14.14
C ARG A 464 -9.00 15.38 13.63
N LEU A 465 -9.03 14.11 14.07
CA LEU A 465 -10.05 13.12 13.69
C LEU A 465 -11.46 13.62 13.94
N LEU A 466 -11.74 14.17 15.13
CA LEU A 466 -13.04 14.76 15.46
C LEU A 466 -13.43 15.92 14.54
N ALA A 467 -12.47 16.77 14.16
CA ALA A 467 -12.71 17.94 13.33
C ALA A 467 -12.91 17.60 11.84
N VAL A 468 -12.34 16.48 11.38
CA VAL A 468 -12.36 16.08 9.96
C VAL A 468 -13.36 14.98 9.64
N HIS A 469 -14.12 14.50 10.63
CA HIS A 469 -15.26 13.63 10.41
C HIS A 469 -16.59 14.38 10.58
N PRO A 470 -17.69 13.87 10.01
CA PRO A 470 -19.02 14.36 10.32
C PRO A 470 -19.31 14.28 11.83
N ALA A 471 -20.03 15.27 12.37
CA ALA A 471 -20.13 15.52 13.81
C ALA A 471 -20.66 14.34 14.65
N ASP A 472 -21.51 13.51 14.07
CA ASP A 472 -22.18 12.35 14.64
C ASP A 472 -21.56 11.01 14.21
N ARG A 473 -20.53 11.03 13.35
CA ARG A 473 -19.92 9.83 12.78
C ARG A 473 -18.60 9.41 13.42
N PHE A 474 -18.09 10.20 14.38
CA PHE A 474 -16.85 9.88 15.07
C PHE A 474 -16.92 10.16 16.57
N SER A 475 -16.49 9.20 17.39
CA SER A 475 -16.51 9.24 18.84
C SER A 475 -15.14 8.88 19.43
N VAL A 476 -14.85 9.37 20.64
CA VAL A 476 -13.55 9.13 21.30
C VAL A 476 -13.78 8.56 22.70
N HIS A 477 -13.19 7.39 22.94
CA HIS A 477 -13.08 6.75 24.24
C HIS A 477 -11.66 6.94 24.77
N VAL A 478 -11.54 7.14 26.08
CA VAL A 478 -10.25 7.33 26.74
C VAL A 478 -10.17 6.42 27.95
N ILE A 479 -9.07 5.67 28.04
CA ILE A 479 -8.63 4.98 29.25
C ILE A 479 -7.39 5.73 29.75
N ASP A 480 -7.50 6.34 30.93
CA ASP A 480 -6.41 7.02 31.64
C ASP A 480 -6.33 6.40 33.04
N ALA A 481 -5.71 5.22 33.11
CA ALA A 481 -5.95 4.30 34.21
C ALA A 481 -5.46 4.83 35.57
N ALA A 482 -4.35 5.57 35.60
CA ALA A 482 -3.84 6.22 36.82
C ALA A 482 -4.16 7.73 36.87
N GLY A 483 -4.70 8.31 35.80
CA GLY A 483 -5.08 9.72 35.73
C GLY A 483 -3.93 10.67 35.37
N ALA A 484 -2.77 10.16 34.95
CA ALA A 484 -1.60 10.99 34.68
C ALA A 484 -1.76 11.81 33.39
N GLY A 485 -2.63 11.39 32.47
CA GLY A 485 -2.95 12.11 31.23
C GLY A 485 -3.96 13.26 31.39
N SER A 486 -4.54 13.44 32.59
CA SER A 486 -5.65 14.37 32.84
C SER A 486 -5.40 15.81 32.39
N ALA A 487 -4.17 16.32 32.51
CA ALA A 487 -3.82 17.68 32.08
C ALA A 487 -3.94 17.86 30.56
N SER A 488 -3.39 16.92 29.79
CA SER A 488 -3.45 16.93 28.31
C SER A 488 -4.86 16.64 27.80
N LEU A 489 -5.63 15.80 28.50
CA LEU A 489 -7.03 15.48 28.16
C LEU A 489 -8.04 16.60 28.46
N ALA A 490 -7.65 17.58 29.27
CA ALA A 490 -8.55 18.61 29.75
C ALA A 490 -9.33 19.37 28.63
N PRO A 491 -8.75 19.69 27.45
CA PRO A 491 -9.50 20.29 26.34
C PRO A 491 -10.64 19.40 25.84
N LEU A 492 -10.41 18.10 25.64
CA LEU A 492 -11.43 17.15 25.18
C LEU A 492 -12.57 16.99 26.21
N VAL A 493 -12.19 16.89 27.49
CA VAL A 493 -13.16 16.76 28.59
C VAL A 493 -14.01 18.02 28.73
N ARG A 494 -13.40 19.22 28.72
CA ARG A 494 -14.14 20.49 28.81
C ARG A 494 -15.06 20.71 27.62
N ALA A 495 -14.64 20.30 26.42
CA ALA A 495 -15.45 20.39 25.22
C ALA A 495 -16.62 19.38 25.20
N GLY A 496 -16.60 18.36 26.06
CA GLY A 496 -17.63 17.33 26.12
C GLY A 496 -17.69 16.48 24.85
N VAL A 497 -16.55 16.28 24.18
CA VAL A 497 -16.47 15.56 22.90
C VAL A 497 -16.22 14.06 23.05
N LEU A 498 -15.87 13.61 24.26
CA LEU A 498 -15.67 12.19 24.56
C LEU A 498 -17.00 11.44 24.68
N ALA A 499 -16.99 10.14 24.38
CA ALA A 499 -18.14 9.25 24.53
C ALA A 499 -18.60 9.12 26.00
N GLY A 500 -17.65 9.29 26.93
CA GLY A 500 -17.85 9.27 28.38
C GLY A 500 -16.65 9.87 29.09
N PRO A 501 -16.67 9.97 30.43
CA PRO A 501 -15.50 10.40 31.19
C PRO A 501 -14.32 9.43 30.96
N PRO A 502 -13.06 9.92 30.98
CA PRO A 502 -11.90 9.04 30.92
C PRO A 502 -11.99 7.93 31.95
N ALA A 503 -11.86 6.68 31.49
CA ALA A 503 -11.97 5.52 32.35
C ALA A 503 -10.71 5.41 33.23
N ALA A 504 -10.92 5.36 34.54
CA ALA A 504 -9.86 5.29 35.54
C ALA A 504 -9.97 3.99 36.36
N GLY A 505 -8.81 3.47 36.78
CA GLY A 505 -8.68 2.23 37.54
C GLY A 505 -9.11 0.97 36.76
N ALA A 506 -8.87 -0.20 37.37
CA ALA A 506 -9.12 -1.49 36.72
C ALA A 506 -10.58 -1.70 36.29
N ALA A 507 -11.55 -1.27 37.10
CA ALA A 507 -12.97 -1.41 36.77
C ALA A 507 -13.36 -0.60 35.52
N GLY A 508 -12.85 0.64 35.39
CA GLY A 508 -13.10 1.48 34.22
C GLY A 508 -12.46 0.91 32.95
N VAL A 509 -11.23 0.40 33.06
CA VAL A 509 -10.51 -0.30 31.99
C VAL A 509 -11.35 -1.49 31.50
N THR A 510 -11.73 -2.40 32.40
CA THR A 510 -12.51 -3.59 32.06
C THR A 510 -13.85 -3.22 31.41
N GLN A 511 -14.57 -2.24 31.95
CA GLN A 511 -15.86 -1.82 31.42
C GLN A 511 -15.74 -1.26 29.99
N THR A 512 -14.76 -0.39 29.75
CA THR A 512 -14.55 0.25 28.44
C THR A 512 -14.17 -0.79 27.39
N LEU A 513 -13.19 -1.65 27.70
CA LEU A 513 -12.75 -2.71 26.79
C LEU A 513 -13.86 -3.72 26.52
N ALA A 514 -14.62 -4.15 27.53
CA ALA A 514 -15.76 -5.04 27.33
C ALA A 514 -16.85 -4.44 26.43
N GLY A 515 -17.14 -3.14 26.59
CA GLY A 515 -18.10 -2.43 25.74
C GLY A 515 -17.66 -2.39 24.27
N LEU A 516 -16.39 -2.03 24.02
CA LEU A 516 -15.83 -1.97 22.68
C LEU A 516 -15.70 -3.35 22.02
N THR A 517 -15.23 -4.36 22.76
CA THR A 517 -15.19 -5.75 22.26
C THR A 517 -16.59 -6.23 21.87
N ARG A 518 -17.60 -6.00 22.73
CA ARG A 518 -19.00 -6.34 22.41
C ARG A 518 -19.47 -5.64 21.14
N ARG A 519 -19.15 -4.34 20.98
CA ARG A 519 -19.51 -3.59 19.76
C ARG A 519 -18.89 -4.26 18.53
N VAL A 520 -17.59 -4.55 18.56
CA VAL A 520 -16.89 -5.18 17.44
C VAL A 520 -17.55 -6.51 17.08
N ASP A 521 -17.80 -7.38 18.06
CA ASP A 521 -18.45 -8.67 17.85
C ASP A 521 -19.82 -8.52 17.18
N LEU A 522 -20.67 -7.62 17.69
CA LEU A 522 -22.02 -7.41 17.17
C LEU A 522 -22.03 -6.82 15.76
N VAL A 523 -21.18 -5.83 15.48
CA VAL A 523 -21.07 -5.22 14.15
C VAL A 523 -20.51 -6.21 13.14
N GLN A 524 -19.48 -6.98 13.50
CA GLN A 524 -18.97 -8.04 12.64
C GLN A 524 -20.03 -9.11 12.35
N MET A 525 -20.78 -9.54 13.36
CA MET A 525 -21.87 -10.50 13.18
C MET A 525 -22.95 -9.96 12.22
N ALA A 526 -23.36 -8.70 12.40
CA ALA A 526 -24.35 -8.06 11.54
C ALA A 526 -23.87 -7.93 10.09
N LEU A 527 -22.61 -7.52 9.88
CA LEU A 527 -21.99 -7.43 8.55
C LEU A 527 -21.87 -8.80 7.87
N ARG A 528 -21.45 -9.84 8.60
CA ARG A 528 -21.36 -11.22 8.07
C ARG A 528 -22.73 -11.81 7.74
N ALA A 529 -23.77 -11.43 8.48
CA ALA A 529 -25.14 -11.82 8.20
C ALA A 529 -25.79 -11.00 7.06
N GLY A 530 -25.15 -9.90 6.63
CA GLY A 530 -25.71 -8.97 5.65
C GLY A 530 -26.90 -8.15 6.17
N ALA A 531 -27.01 -7.98 7.49
CA ALA A 531 -28.13 -7.30 8.16
C ALA A 531 -27.62 -6.23 9.16
N PRO A 532 -26.91 -5.18 8.69
CA PRO A 532 -26.42 -4.10 9.56
C PRO A 532 -27.55 -3.33 10.28
N GLU A 533 -28.78 -3.36 9.75
CA GLU A 533 -29.97 -2.76 10.34
C GLU A 533 -30.50 -3.51 11.58
N ASP A 534 -30.11 -4.77 11.77
CA ASP A 534 -30.53 -5.61 12.91
C ASP A 534 -29.65 -5.37 14.16
N LEU A 535 -28.75 -4.38 14.11
CA LEU A 535 -27.94 -4.01 15.27
C LEU A 535 -28.84 -3.55 16.44
N PRO A 536 -28.54 -3.98 17.67
CA PRO A 536 -29.26 -3.49 18.84
C PRO A 536 -29.24 -1.96 18.91
N PRO A 537 -30.33 -1.30 19.32
CA PRO A 537 -30.44 0.16 19.30
C PRO A 537 -29.47 0.87 20.25
N ASP A 538 -28.85 0.14 21.18
CA ASP A 538 -27.78 0.62 22.06
C ASP A 538 -26.38 0.62 21.40
N VAL A 539 -26.23 0.02 20.21
CA VAL A 539 -24.95 -0.06 19.51
C VAL A 539 -24.75 1.16 18.63
N ASP A 540 -23.76 1.98 19.01
CA ASP A 540 -23.33 3.14 18.22
C ASP A 540 -22.56 2.69 16.97
N THR A 541 -23.04 3.11 15.80
CA THR A 541 -22.45 2.81 14.49
C THR A 541 -21.42 3.83 14.03
N ALA A 542 -21.21 4.91 14.80
CA ALA A 542 -20.11 5.84 14.57
C ALA A 542 -18.76 5.13 14.67
N ASP A 543 -17.78 5.65 13.93
CA ASP A 543 -16.38 5.27 14.09
C ASP A 543 -15.88 5.74 15.47
N GLN A 544 -14.97 4.99 16.06
CA GLN A 544 -14.52 5.18 17.44
C GLN A 544 -13.01 5.15 17.51
N LEU A 545 -12.43 6.12 18.21
CA LEU A 545 -11.03 6.08 18.62
C LEU A 545 -10.95 5.70 20.10
N LEU A 546 -10.25 4.64 20.44
CA LEU A 546 -9.85 4.31 21.80
C LEU A 546 -8.42 4.81 22.05
N ILE A 547 -8.29 5.81 22.93
CA ILE A 547 -6.99 6.25 23.46
C ILE A 547 -6.72 5.48 24.76
N VAL A 548 -5.57 4.81 24.82
CA VAL A 548 -5.11 4.07 26.00
C VAL A 548 -3.86 4.74 26.55
N HIS A 549 -3.92 5.20 27.79
CA HIS A 549 -2.84 5.84 28.53
C HIS A 549 -2.63 5.14 29.89
N ASP A 550 -1.46 5.33 30.49
CA ASP A 550 -1.02 4.71 31.75
C ASP A 550 -0.96 3.18 31.74
N PHE A 551 -0.86 2.55 30.56
CA PHE A 551 -0.52 1.13 30.46
C PHE A 551 0.90 0.90 31.02
N PRO A 552 1.15 -0.06 31.95
CA PRO A 552 0.34 -1.23 32.31
C PRO A 552 -0.63 -1.06 33.51
N HIS A 553 -0.72 0.13 34.11
CA HIS A 553 -1.49 0.34 35.34
C HIS A 553 -2.98 0.03 35.15
N GLY A 554 -3.56 -0.82 35.99
CA GLY A 554 -4.98 -1.17 35.93
C GLY A 554 -5.35 -2.16 34.81
N PHE A 555 -4.38 -2.71 34.08
CA PHE A 555 -4.59 -3.75 33.07
C PHE A 555 -4.26 -5.13 33.63
N ASP A 556 -5.11 -6.11 33.33
CA ASP A 556 -4.85 -7.53 33.55
C ASP A 556 -4.61 -8.24 32.21
N ASP A 557 -4.23 -9.52 32.24
CA ASP A 557 -3.95 -10.30 31.03
C ASP A 557 -5.16 -10.37 30.08
N ARG A 558 -6.38 -10.32 30.64
CA ARG A 558 -7.63 -10.26 29.87
C ARG A 558 -7.73 -8.93 29.12
N ALA A 559 -7.46 -7.81 29.78
CA ALA A 559 -7.46 -6.49 29.15
C ALA A 559 -6.43 -6.41 28.02
N VAL A 560 -5.23 -6.96 28.20
CA VAL A 560 -4.22 -7.05 27.12
C VAL A 560 -4.71 -7.88 25.94
N THR A 561 -5.38 -9.00 26.22
CA THR A 561 -5.98 -9.85 25.18
C THR A 561 -7.08 -9.10 24.41
N GLN A 562 -7.91 -8.31 25.11
CA GLN A 562 -8.93 -7.47 24.48
C GLN A 562 -8.32 -6.34 23.66
N LEU A 563 -7.26 -5.68 24.15
CA LEU A 563 -6.54 -4.66 23.38
C LEU A 563 -5.98 -5.23 22.08
N ARG A 564 -5.40 -6.43 22.12
CA ARG A 564 -4.95 -7.14 20.93
C ARG A 564 -6.11 -7.44 19.97
N TYR A 565 -7.21 -7.97 20.48
CA TYR A 565 -8.40 -8.21 19.67
C TYR A 565 -8.89 -6.91 18.99
N LEU A 566 -8.94 -5.79 19.72
CA LEU A 566 -9.31 -4.50 19.15
C LEU A 566 -8.30 -3.99 18.11
N ALA A 567 -7.00 -4.25 18.30
CA ALA A 567 -5.96 -3.92 17.34
C ALA A 567 -6.09 -4.72 16.04
N ASP A 568 -6.42 -6.01 16.14
CA ASP A 568 -6.48 -6.94 15.00
C ASP A 568 -7.83 -6.82 14.25
N GLU A 569 -8.94 -6.66 14.96
CA GLU A 569 -10.31 -6.79 14.41
C GLU A 569 -11.12 -5.48 14.44
N GLY A 570 -10.69 -4.49 15.22
CA GLY A 570 -11.45 -3.27 15.47
C GLY A 570 -11.54 -2.37 14.23
N ALA A 571 -10.44 -2.19 13.50
CA ALA A 571 -10.36 -1.26 12.38
C ALA A 571 -11.38 -1.56 11.28
N ALA A 572 -11.61 -2.85 10.99
CA ALA A 572 -12.57 -3.34 9.99
C ALA A 572 -14.03 -2.95 10.28
N VAL A 573 -14.33 -2.57 11.53
CA VAL A 573 -15.67 -2.15 11.97
C VAL A 573 -15.66 -0.77 12.65
N GLY A 574 -14.65 0.05 12.32
CA GLY A 574 -14.58 1.44 12.77
C GLY A 574 -14.15 1.63 14.22
N VAL A 575 -13.35 0.72 14.81
CA VAL A 575 -12.71 0.93 16.12
C VAL A 575 -11.20 1.03 15.94
N HIS A 576 -10.66 2.24 16.12
CA HIS A 576 -9.23 2.52 16.03
C HIS A 576 -8.60 2.52 17.41
N LEU A 577 -7.43 1.89 17.54
CA LEU A 577 -6.65 1.87 18.77
C LEU A 577 -5.49 2.87 18.68
N LEU A 578 -5.33 3.71 19.70
CA LEU A 578 -4.17 4.57 19.91
C LEU A 578 -3.64 4.32 21.33
N MET A 579 -2.45 3.76 21.44
CA MET A 579 -1.76 3.52 22.69
C MET A 579 -0.70 4.59 22.94
N VAL A 580 -0.64 5.10 24.17
CA VAL A 580 0.42 5.98 24.67
C VAL A 580 1.08 5.25 25.84
N ALA A 581 2.23 4.64 25.59
CA ALA A 581 2.84 3.72 26.56
C ALA A 581 4.35 3.58 26.35
N ASP A 582 5.02 3.18 27.44
CA ASP A 582 6.43 2.84 27.47
C ASP A 582 6.54 1.32 27.34
N ARG A 583 7.25 0.86 26.31
CA ARG A 583 7.45 -0.57 26.09
C ARG A 583 8.19 -1.22 27.25
N ASP A 584 9.17 -0.54 27.83
CA ASP A 584 10.02 -1.10 28.88
C ASP A 584 9.22 -1.25 30.18
N GLU A 585 8.34 -0.31 30.51
CA GLU A 585 7.42 -0.41 31.66
C GLU A 585 6.40 -1.55 31.49
N ALA A 586 5.99 -1.81 30.25
CA ALA A 586 5.06 -2.87 29.91
C ALA A 586 5.70 -4.27 29.78
N SER A 587 7.03 -4.37 29.86
CA SER A 587 7.78 -5.62 29.60
C SER A 587 7.34 -6.81 30.47
N ALA A 588 6.71 -6.55 31.62
CA ALA A 588 6.16 -7.57 32.51
C ALA A 588 5.08 -8.46 31.86
N TYR A 589 4.36 -7.98 30.83
CA TYR A 589 3.39 -8.79 30.08
C TYR A 589 4.04 -9.77 29.09
N GLY A 590 5.36 -9.67 28.88
CA GLY A 590 6.16 -10.63 28.13
C GLY A 590 5.54 -11.04 26.78
N PRO A 591 5.21 -12.34 26.57
CA PRO A 591 4.71 -12.83 25.28
C PRO A 591 3.39 -12.22 24.79
N LEU A 592 2.58 -11.62 25.69
CA LEU A 592 1.31 -11.00 25.30
C LEU A 592 1.51 -9.59 24.70
N LEU A 593 2.59 -8.90 25.08
CA LEU A 593 2.86 -7.54 24.63
C LEU A 593 3.43 -7.51 23.21
N ASP A 594 4.38 -8.39 22.90
CA ASP A 594 5.11 -8.34 21.63
C ASP A 594 4.20 -8.43 20.39
N PRO A 595 3.17 -9.31 20.33
CA PRO A 595 2.24 -9.34 19.21
C PRO A 595 1.42 -8.06 19.08
N LEU A 596 0.91 -7.51 20.19
CA LEU A 596 0.16 -6.24 20.21
C LEU A 596 1.05 -5.09 19.75
N TRP A 597 2.27 -4.99 20.27
CA TRP A 597 3.19 -3.93 19.89
C TRP A 597 3.58 -3.99 18.41
N ARG A 598 3.75 -5.20 17.84
CA ARG A 598 4.07 -5.39 16.42
C ARG A 598 2.88 -5.13 15.48
N SER A 599 1.64 -5.24 15.93
CA SER A 599 0.47 -4.93 15.09
C SER A 599 0.21 -3.42 14.97
N LEU A 600 0.81 -2.61 15.84
CA LEU A 600 0.65 -1.16 15.87
C LEU A 600 1.78 -0.42 15.15
N MET A 601 1.46 0.72 14.54
CA MET A 601 2.43 1.64 13.94
C MET A 601 3.05 2.50 15.04
N ARG A 602 4.38 2.44 15.16
CA ARG A 602 5.12 3.22 16.15
C ARG A 602 5.32 4.66 15.70
N LEU A 603 4.97 5.60 16.56
CA LEU A 603 5.23 7.03 16.42
C LEU A 603 6.03 7.54 17.61
N SER A 604 6.83 8.57 17.37
CA SER A 604 7.60 9.25 18.40
C SER A 604 7.00 10.64 18.66
N PRO A 605 6.86 11.07 19.93
CA PRO A 605 6.38 12.41 20.27
C PRO A 605 7.42 13.51 20.07
N VAL A 606 8.60 13.15 19.57
CA VAL A 606 9.72 14.02 19.24
C VAL A 606 10.35 13.56 17.92
N PRO A 607 11.13 14.42 17.24
CA PRO A 607 11.89 14.00 16.06
C PRO A 607 12.70 12.71 16.29
N ASP A 608 12.43 11.67 15.52
CA ASP A 608 13.09 10.36 15.63
C ASP A 608 13.16 9.66 14.25
N ASN A 609 14.24 8.93 13.99
CA ASN A 609 14.53 8.31 12.69
C ASN A 609 14.21 6.80 12.63
N HIS A 610 13.14 6.39 13.33
CA HIS A 610 12.77 4.99 13.50
C HIS A 610 11.89 4.43 12.38
N LEU A 611 11.43 5.25 11.44
CA LEU A 611 10.62 4.83 10.31
C LEU A 611 11.50 4.55 9.09
N ALA A 612 11.22 3.46 8.39
CA ALA A 612 11.87 3.11 7.14
C ALA A 612 10.85 3.11 5.99
N ASP A 613 11.24 3.62 4.83
CA ASP A 613 10.42 3.48 3.63
C ASP A 613 10.41 2.04 3.09
N PRO A 614 9.38 1.64 2.32
CA PRO A 614 9.23 0.27 1.84
C PRO A 614 10.07 -0.06 0.59
N TRP A 615 10.79 0.91 0.00
CA TRP A 615 11.45 0.72 -1.29
C TRP A 615 12.96 0.54 -1.15
N VAL A 616 13.60 1.43 -0.42
CA VAL A 616 15.06 1.54 -0.26
C VAL A 616 15.48 1.51 1.21
N HIS A 617 14.51 1.51 2.13
CA HIS A 617 14.70 1.42 3.57
C HIS A 617 15.56 2.56 4.15
N HIS A 618 15.42 3.78 3.61
CA HIS A 618 16.02 4.93 4.27
C HIS A 618 15.39 5.11 5.64
N ALA A 619 16.21 5.47 6.63
CA ALA A 619 15.71 5.93 7.92
C ALA A 619 15.20 7.37 7.79
N TRP A 620 13.87 7.53 7.85
CA TRP A 620 13.18 8.82 7.80
C TRP A 620 13.03 9.40 9.19
N THR A 621 13.34 10.68 9.33
CA THR A 621 13.04 11.39 10.57
C THR A 621 11.57 11.77 10.55
N PHE A 622 10.82 11.21 11.50
CA PHE A 622 9.44 11.56 11.78
C PHE A 622 9.38 12.75 12.73
N GLU A 623 8.65 13.79 12.37
CA GLU A 623 8.37 14.95 13.22
C GLU A 623 6.85 15.05 13.47
N PRO A 624 6.41 15.08 14.74
CA PRO A 624 4.98 15.16 15.05
C PRO A 624 4.39 16.52 14.65
N ASP A 625 3.22 16.52 14.02
CA ASP A 625 2.48 17.74 13.68
C ASP A 625 1.68 18.23 14.89
N LEU A 626 2.31 19.05 15.72
CA LEU A 626 1.71 19.68 16.90
C LEU A 626 1.26 21.12 16.59
N PRO A 627 0.19 21.61 17.24
CA PRO A 627 -0.23 23.01 17.11
C PRO A 627 0.92 23.98 17.46
N PRO A 628 1.07 25.09 16.72
CA PRO A 628 2.10 26.08 17.03
C PRO A 628 1.96 26.59 18.47
N GLN A 629 3.10 26.81 19.14
CA GLN A 629 3.09 27.27 20.53
C GLN A 629 2.31 28.58 20.68
N GLY A 630 1.38 28.62 21.64
CA GLY A 630 0.50 29.76 21.88
C GLY A 630 -0.68 29.91 20.90
N SER A 631 -0.82 29.01 19.93
CA SER A 631 -1.96 28.99 19.01
C SER A 631 -3.25 28.54 19.71
N ARG A 632 -4.38 29.12 19.30
CA ARG A 632 -5.74 28.70 19.71
C ARG A 632 -6.39 27.75 18.70
N VAL A 633 -5.66 27.28 17.69
CA VAL A 633 -6.21 26.48 16.59
C VAL A 633 -6.89 25.19 17.07
N LEU A 634 -6.33 24.52 18.08
CA LEU A 634 -6.90 23.31 18.67
C LEU A 634 -8.23 23.61 19.36
N ASP A 635 -8.29 24.68 20.17
CA ASP A 635 -9.52 25.12 20.84
C ASP A 635 -10.59 25.51 19.82
N GLN A 636 -10.20 26.24 18.75
CA GLN A 636 -11.12 26.64 17.67
C GLN A 636 -11.68 25.42 16.92
N ALA A 637 -10.85 24.40 16.67
CA ALA A 637 -11.32 23.16 16.06
C ALA A 637 -12.35 22.45 16.96
N LEU A 638 -12.08 22.37 18.27
CA LEU A 638 -13.02 21.79 19.23
C LEU A 638 -14.33 22.59 19.35
N GLU A 639 -14.27 23.92 19.40
CA GLU A 639 -15.46 24.79 19.42
C GLU A 639 -16.36 24.53 18.19
N ARG A 640 -15.77 24.32 17.01
CA ARG A 640 -16.52 23.99 15.79
C ARG A 640 -17.13 22.59 15.84
N VAL A 641 -16.39 21.60 16.34
CA VAL A 641 -16.92 20.23 16.54
C VAL A 641 -18.13 20.26 17.49
N MET A 642 -18.05 21.03 18.57
CA MET A 642 -19.15 21.19 19.52
C MET A 642 -20.37 21.83 18.86
N GLU A 643 -20.17 22.89 18.08
CA GLU A 643 -21.27 23.57 17.39
C GLU A 643 -21.95 22.64 16.38
N ALA A 644 -21.18 21.91 15.58
CA ALA A 644 -21.72 20.94 14.64
C ALA A 644 -22.50 19.82 15.35
N ARG A 645 -22.02 19.31 16.48
CA ARG A 645 -22.74 18.30 17.28
C ARG A 645 -24.06 18.81 17.85
N ARG A 646 -24.15 20.09 18.20
CA ARG A 646 -25.40 20.72 18.67
C ARG A 646 -26.41 20.89 17.55
N THR A 647 -25.95 21.16 16.33
CA THR A 647 -26.87 21.30 15.18
C THR A 647 -27.40 19.97 14.65
N THR A 648 -26.64 18.88 14.82
CA THR A 648 -27.00 17.55 14.32
C THR A 648 -27.81 16.72 15.34
N ARG A 649 -27.62 16.95 16.65
CA ARG A 649 -28.44 16.29 17.69
C ARG A 649 -29.74 17.08 17.93
N PRO A 650 -30.93 16.49 17.73
CA PRO A 650 -32.22 17.16 17.92
C PRO A 650 -32.53 17.54 19.38
#